data_AF-A0A8G0ZQU2-F1
#
_entry.id   AF-A0A8G0ZQU2-F1
#
_cell.length_a   1.000
_cell.length_b   1.000
_cell.length_c   1.000
_cell.angle_alpha   90.00
_cell.angle_beta   90.00
_cell.angle_gamma   90.00
#
_symmetry.space_group_name_H-M   'P 1'
#
loop_
_entity.id
_entity.type
_entity.pdbx_description
1 polymer ?
#
loop_
_entity_poly.entity_id
_entity_poly.type
_entity_poly.pdbx_seq_one_letter_code
_entity_poly.pdbx_strand_id
1 'polypeptide(L)'
;MSTPANQPFSIAAEFLGPVFSLNGELTKNAQNLVFARNGTGKSFLTRAFRYLDIYGQGAPIDSAPLNLVSDESPDGKGAFSFGRGTNVMGSLNVARISDQAVAQLNNTIFHVFSEDFVQEELREQQYSLNGEIENQIAVDSANIQIKDAQDALARADSAEQSALGALNAEFNREKGAKLIDKAGVRRQLKEFASLSLDGLLGAYLEKPKEPEKTFAAILKDLDTLRSIPAEPDYPELVNPIDLADLDLTALASSLERITSPSSVSESLKRKIETHRDFYRTGVEIIDHEHLSSCPFCAQSITAPDPRTIIDAYVEYFSDEEAKHKLELRRFYGVLNGKESQLSEAKTKLIRQQALYNSLKVYLPSVKNTSLADGVDIIKRAAETISRIKSAIESKAKILGSAASLPEESLDARVGALNQVIEGNNRNVEALTRAFAKSDDERKKSQREACSVFAQEFAISNWQDIEALRKHGNNKRDKATALAALEKSSPSADARARVADTFELLLRDFFGEKYIFDKDSFVLKRGAHEMARGPHRTLSDGEKTAISFCYFVACVHRKVATNGDYHRLFLVFDDPVTSMSYDFVFCIAQALKNINISNRGEVSLNPGLVNGSSHRRPDLLVLTHSSYFFNVCATNKVVADDAAFALYSEKGVHKISRLNKYVSPFHEQLKDIYEVASGRDPDHTTANAVRSVLEAVGRFCRPDKSESLTSFVQHLASEDGITVKSILINSLCHGTYYDEKPLPDDLKQACTETLLVIEKYAAGQLEVIKGKAAKKWAT
;
A
#
# COMPACT_ATOMS: atom_id res chain seq x y z
N MET A 1 -31.58 19.40 -32.13
CA MET A 1 -31.34 19.60 -33.57
C MET A 1 -31.12 18.22 -34.17
N SER A 2 -31.98 17.76 -35.08
CA SER A 2 -31.80 16.44 -35.71
C SER A 2 -30.59 16.49 -36.64
N THR A 3 -29.58 15.67 -36.38
CA THR A 3 -28.46 15.44 -37.28
C THR A 3 -29.01 15.12 -38.68
N PRO A 4 -28.49 15.73 -39.78
CA PRO A 4 -28.93 15.40 -41.12
C PRO A 4 -28.84 13.90 -41.37
N ALA A 5 -29.84 13.32 -42.03
CA ALA A 5 -29.77 11.91 -42.40
C ALA A 5 -28.56 11.68 -43.31
N ASN A 6 -27.69 10.75 -42.92
CA ASN A 6 -26.53 10.37 -43.72
C ASN A 6 -26.93 10.03 -45.16
N GLN A 7 -26.14 10.47 -46.13
CA GLN A 7 -26.35 10.12 -47.54
C GLN A 7 -25.89 8.68 -47.84
N PRO A 8 -26.40 8.04 -48.92
CA PRO A 8 -25.95 6.74 -49.40
C PRO A 8 -24.46 6.74 -49.75
N PHE A 9 -23.79 5.59 -49.63
CA PHE A 9 -22.43 5.43 -50.16
C PHE A 9 -22.46 5.24 -51.68
N SER A 10 -21.53 5.84 -52.39
CA SER A 10 -21.33 5.71 -53.84
C SER A 10 -20.04 4.94 -54.11
N ILE A 11 -20.08 4.01 -55.06
CA ILE A 11 -18.91 3.27 -55.53
C ILE A 11 -18.87 3.30 -57.06
N ALA A 12 -17.73 3.72 -57.60
CA ALA A 12 -17.47 3.74 -59.02
C ALA A 12 -16.11 3.13 -59.34
N ALA A 13 -16.04 2.38 -60.43
CA ALA A 13 -14.80 1.79 -60.92
C ALA A 13 -14.82 1.66 -62.44
N GLU A 14 -13.67 1.89 -63.06
CA GLU A 14 -13.47 1.75 -64.51
C GLU A 14 -12.17 0.98 -64.75
N PHE A 15 -12.24 -0.04 -65.59
CA PHE A 15 -11.12 -0.87 -66.04
C PHE A 15 -10.18 -1.36 -64.91
N LEU A 16 -10.74 -1.91 -63.84
CA LEU A 16 -10.00 -2.55 -62.74
C LEU A 16 -10.12 -4.08 -62.81
N GLY A 17 -9.08 -4.76 -63.34
CA GLY A 17 -9.11 -6.20 -63.60
C GLY A 17 -10.33 -6.57 -64.46
N PRO A 18 -11.22 -7.47 -64.01
CA PRO A 18 -12.43 -7.79 -64.76
C PRO A 18 -13.53 -6.72 -64.66
N VAL A 19 -13.37 -5.67 -63.84
CA VAL A 19 -14.37 -4.61 -63.64
C VAL A 19 -14.21 -3.51 -64.69
N PHE A 20 -14.91 -3.61 -65.82
CA PHE A 20 -14.80 -2.61 -66.89
C PHE A 20 -15.52 -1.30 -66.60
N SER A 21 -16.74 -1.37 -66.06
CA SER A 21 -17.51 -0.20 -65.65
C SER A 21 -18.42 -0.57 -64.49
N LEU A 22 -18.36 0.21 -63.42
CA LEU A 22 -19.23 0.13 -62.26
C LEU A 22 -19.59 1.55 -61.84
N ASN A 23 -20.89 1.80 -61.69
CA ASN A 23 -21.39 2.98 -60.99
C ASN A 23 -22.61 2.55 -60.19
N GLY A 24 -22.48 2.52 -58.86
CA GLY A 24 -23.49 1.98 -57.97
C GLY A 24 -23.59 2.73 -56.64
N GLU A 25 -24.72 2.56 -55.98
CA GLU A 25 -24.98 3.08 -54.65
C GLU A 25 -25.24 1.94 -53.66
N LEU A 26 -24.67 2.06 -52.46
CA LEU A 26 -25.00 1.24 -51.29
C LEU A 26 -25.98 2.02 -50.39
N THR A 27 -26.27 1.54 -49.18
CA THR A 27 -27.18 2.27 -48.30
C THR A 27 -26.51 3.45 -47.60
N LYS A 28 -27.33 4.27 -46.93
CA LYS A 28 -26.86 5.26 -45.95
C LYS A 28 -26.40 4.64 -44.64
N ASN A 29 -26.69 3.36 -44.39
CA ASN A 29 -26.31 2.69 -43.15
C ASN A 29 -24.80 2.54 -43.11
N ALA A 30 -24.22 2.68 -41.92
CA ALA A 30 -22.77 2.59 -41.71
C ALA A 30 -22.19 1.21 -42.09
N GLN A 31 -22.99 0.14 -42.01
CA GLN A 31 -22.56 -1.21 -42.33
C GLN A 31 -23.29 -1.75 -43.56
N ASN A 32 -22.54 -2.17 -44.58
CA ASN A 32 -23.05 -2.73 -45.83
C ASN A 32 -22.39 -4.08 -46.13
N LEU A 33 -23.15 -4.99 -46.72
CA LEU A 33 -22.73 -6.34 -47.10
C LEU A 33 -22.94 -6.55 -48.60
N VAL A 34 -21.91 -7.00 -49.31
CA VAL A 34 -21.94 -7.25 -50.75
C VAL A 34 -21.61 -8.71 -51.03
N PHE A 35 -22.55 -9.42 -51.62
CA PHE A 35 -22.32 -10.75 -52.19
C PHE A 35 -21.81 -10.64 -53.62
N ALA A 36 -20.73 -11.33 -53.95
CA ALA A 36 -20.19 -11.36 -55.31
C ALA A 36 -19.64 -12.75 -55.61
N ARG A 37 -20.02 -13.36 -56.73
CA ARG A 37 -19.47 -14.66 -57.14
C ARG A 37 -17.98 -14.53 -57.46
N ASN A 38 -17.26 -15.65 -57.37
CA ASN A 38 -15.87 -15.73 -57.81
C ASN A 38 -15.73 -15.24 -59.26
N GLY A 39 -14.66 -14.48 -59.53
CA GLY A 39 -14.41 -13.89 -60.85
C GLY A 39 -15.15 -12.58 -61.16
N THR A 40 -16.08 -12.11 -60.32
CA THR A 40 -16.84 -10.86 -60.57
C THR A 40 -16.02 -9.57 -60.31
N GLY A 41 -14.74 -9.67 -59.94
CA GLY A 41 -13.89 -8.50 -59.69
C GLY A 41 -13.90 -7.91 -58.28
N LYS A 42 -14.54 -8.59 -57.32
CA LYS A 42 -14.52 -8.23 -55.88
C LYS A 42 -13.11 -7.89 -55.37
N SER A 43 -12.14 -8.78 -55.61
CA SER A 43 -10.78 -8.62 -55.11
C SER A 43 -10.03 -7.44 -55.74
N PHE A 44 -10.41 -6.98 -56.94
CA PHE A 44 -9.85 -5.77 -57.54
C PHE A 44 -10.42 -4.50 -56.89
N LEU A 45 -11.71 -4.50 -56.53
CA LEU A 45 -12.31 -3.40 -55.77
C LEU A 45 -11.69 -3.28 -54.38
N THR A 46 -11.51 -4.39 -53.67
CA THR A 46 -10.89 -4.40 -52.33
C THR A 46 -9.40 -4.05 -52.40
N ARG A 47 -8.69 -4.47 -53.44
CA ARG A 47 -7.31 -4.02 -53.69
C ARG A 47 -7.22 -2.53 -53.98
N ALA A 48 -8.21 -1.91 -54.65
CA ALA A 48 -8.26 -0.47 -54.79
C ALA A 48 -8.41 0.24 -53.44
N PHE A 49 -9.28 -0.26 -52.55
CA PHE A 49 -9.33 0.23 -51.15
C PHE A 49 -8.00 0.02 -50.41
N ARG A 50 -7.31 -1.10 -50.63
CA ARG A 50 -6.01 -1.38 -50.01
C ARG A 50 -4.97 -0.33 -50.43
N TYR A 51 -4.93 0.06 -51.70
CA TYR A 51 -4.03 1.13 -52.14
C TYR A 51 -4.36 2.49 -51.51
N LEU A 52 -5.64 2.76 -51.26
CA LEU A 52 -6.05 3.93 -50.47
C LEU A 52 -5.58 3.83 -49.00
N ASP A 53 -5.64 2.65 -48.38
CA ASP A 53 -5.09 2.40 -47.03
C ASP A 53 -3.56 2.58 -46.99
N ILE A 54 -2.82 2.02 -47.96
CA ILE A 54 -1.36 2.18 -48.10
C ILE A 54 -0.99 3.65 -48.28
N TYR A 55 -1.66 4.35 -49.19
CA TYR A 55 -1.46 5.79 -49.40
C TYR A 55 -1.74 6.61 -48.14
N GLY A 56 -2.79 6.26 -47.40
CA GLY A 56 -3.16 6.92 -46.13
C GLY A 56 -2.11 6.78 -45.03
N GLN A 57 -1.26 5.76 -45.10
CA GLN A 57 -0.12 5.57 -44.21
C GLN A 57 1.16 6.25 -44.70
N GLY A 58 1.11 6.95 -45.85
CA GLY A 58 2.27 7.61 -46.45
C GLY A 58 3.22 6.65 -47.17
N ALA A 59 2.81 5.41 -47.43
CA ALA A 59 3.60 4.42 -48.17
C ALA A 59 3.41 4.56 -49.70
N PRO A 60 4.41 4.19 -50.51
CA PRO A 60 4.35 4.30 -51.96
C PRO A 60 3.31 3.34 -52.56
N ILE A 61 2.65 3.78 -53.63
CA ILE A 61 1.59 3.03 -54.34
C ILE A 61 1.96 2.74 -55.80
N ASP A 62 3.25 2.73 -56.13
CA ASP A 62 3.77 2.60 -57.49
C ASP A 62 3.40 1.26 -58.14
N SER A 63 3.12 0.22 -57.34
CA SER A 63 2.66 -1.08 -57.85
C SER A 63 1.19 -1.11 -58.27
N ALA A 64 0.41 -0.06 -57.97
CA ALA A 64 -1.03 -0.02 -58.24
C ALA A 64 -1.39 -0.19 -59.73
N PRO A 65 -0.71 0.47 -60.69
CA PRO A 65 -1.04 0.31 -62.10
C PRO A 65 -0.88 -1.13 -62.59
N LEU A 66 0.19 -1.82 -62.16
CA LEU A 66 0.43 -3.23 -62.50
C LEU A 66 -0.63 -4.16 -61.90
N ASN A 67 -1.04 -3.90 -60.65
CA ASN A 67 -1.90 -4.82 -59.90
C ASN A 67 -3.40 -4.58 -60.08
N LEU A 68 -3.80 -3.45 -60.68
CA LEU A 68 -5.20 -3.06 -60.83
C LEU A 68 -5.67 -2.88 -62.27
N VAL A 69 -4.87 -2.30 -63.17
CA VAL A 69 -5.35 -1.91 -64.50
C VAL A 69 -5.70 -3.17 -65.31
N SER A 70 -6.92 -3.21 -65.84
CA SER A 70 -7.40 -4.25 -66.75
C SER A 70 -6.52 -4.37 -67.99
N ASP A 71 -6.20 -5.60 -68.40
CA ASP A 71 -5.49 -5.87 -69.67
C ASP A 71 -6.33 -5.43 -70.89
N GLU A 72 -7.65 -5.35 -70.72
CA GLU A 72 -8.62 -4.92 -71.72
C GLU A 72 -8.91 -3.40 -71.71
N SER A 73 -8.15 -2.63 -70.91
CA SER A 73 -8.27 -1.16 -70.90
C SER A 73 -7.84 -0.54 -72.24
N PRO A 74 -8.70 0.24 -72.94
CA PRO A 74 -8.39 0.80 -74.24
C PRO A 74 -7.21 1.79 -74.25
N ASP A 75 -7.02 2.53 -73.16
CA ASP A 75 -5.97 3.54 -73.00
C ASP A 75 -4.96 3.20 -71.89
N GLY A 76 -5.03 1.97 -71.35
CA GLY A 76 -4.17 1.50 -70.27
C GLY A 76 -4.38 2.23 -68.94
N LYS A 77 -5.56 2.83 -68.73
CA LYS A 77 -5.93 3.50 -67.48
C LYS A 77 -7.05 2.77 -66.75
N GLY A 78 -7.12 3.02 -65.45
CA GLY A 78 -8.21 2.57 -64.58
C GLY A 78 -8.49 3.62 -63.51
N ALA A 79 -9.72 3.60 -62.98
CA ALA A 79 -10.17 4.54 -61.97
C ALA A 79 -11.02 3.85 -60.91
N PHE A 80 -10.93 4.35 -59.69
CA PHE A 80 -11.74 3.94 -58.54
C PHE A 80 -12.17 5.17 -57.76
N SER A 81 -13.43 5.20 -57.31
CA SER A 81 -13.91 6.23 -56.39
C SER A 81 -14.91 5.63 -55.40
N PHE A 82 -14.75 6.01 -54.14
CA PHE A 82 -15.69 5.69 -53.08
C PHE A 82 -16.02 6.95 -52.27
N GLY A 83 -17.30 7.13 -51.96
CA GLY A 83 -17.78 8.33 -51.31
C GLY A 83 -19.13 8.17 -50.65
N ARG A 84 -19.65 9.28 -50.13
CA ARG A 84 -20.97 9.39 -49.53
C ARG A 84 -21.70 10.57 -50.14
N GLY A 85 -22.68 10.29 -51.01
CA GLY A 85 -23.32 11.29 -51.84
C GLY A 85 -22.31 12.08 -52.69
N THR A 86 -22.25 13.41 -52.53
CA THR A 86 -21.27 14.24 -53.26
C THR A 86 -19.88 14.28 -52.62
N ASN A 87 -19.70 13.71 -51.43
CA ASN A 87 -18.42 13.73 -50.73
C ASN A 87 -17.57 12.50 -51.09
N VAL A 88 -16.51 12.70 -51.89
CA VAL A 88 -15.54 11.65 -52.20
C VAL A 88 -14.68 11.39 -50.97
N MET A 89 -14.74 10.17 -50.43
CA MET A 89 -13.96 9.74 -49.27
C MET A 89 -12.56 9.26 -49.68
N GLY A 90 -12.48 8.60 -50.84
CA GLY A 90 -11.21 8.28 -51.49
C GLY A 90 -11.38 7.99 -52.98
N SER A 91 -10.34 8.30 -53.75
CA SER A 91 -10.29 8.00 -55.17
C SER A 91 -8.89 7.63 -55.61
N LEU A 92 -8.77 6.74 -56.59
CA LEU A 92 -7.51 6.27 -57.13
C LEU A 92 -7.61 6.27 -58.67
N ASN A 93 -6.69 6.97 -59.33
CA ASN A 93 -6.52 6.91 -60.77
C ASN A 93 -5.17 6.25 -61.06
N VAL A 94 -5.15 5.26 -61.94
CA VAL A 94 -3.95 4.49 -62.30
C VAL A 94 -3.78 4.46 -63.81
N ALA A 95 -2.53 4.51 -64.26
CA ALA A 95 -2.16 4.47 -65.67
C ALA A 95 -0.93 3.57 -65.84
N ARG A 96 -1.12 2.42 -66.50
CA ARG A 96 -0.07 1.40 -66.70
C ARG A 96 1.01 1.85 -67.67
N ILE A 97 0.65 2.62 -68.69
CA ILE A 97 1.59 3.08 -69.73
C ILE A 97 2.62 4.08 -69.15
N SER A 98 2.17 4.99 -68.30
CA SER A 98 3.03 5.99 -67.65
C SER A 98 3.55 5.55 -66.28
N ASP A 99 3.16 4.36 -65.82
CA ASP A 99 3.43 3.84 -64.47
C ASP A 99 3.08 4.85 -63.37
N GLN A 100 1.88 5.43 -63.47
CA GLN A 100 1.43 6.48 -62.55
C GLN A 100 0.22 6.03 -61.74
N ALA A 101 0.24 6.32 -60.45
CA ALA A 101 -0.88 6.16 -59.53
C ALA A 101 -1.12 7.47 -58.76
N VAL A 102 -2.35 7.98 -58.80
CA VAL A 102 -2.77 9.20 -58.10
C VAL A 102 -3.94 8.86 -57.19
N ALA A 103 -3.69 8.87 -55.89
CA ALA A 103 -4.70 8.67 -54.85
C ALA A 103 -5.09 10.00 -54.20
N GLN A 104 -6.34 10.08 -53.73
CA GLN A 104 -6.85 11.15 -52.88
C GLN A 104 -7.64 10.54 -51.73
N LEU A 105 -7.51 11.11 -50.54
CA LEU A 105 -8.24 10.72 -49.33
C LEU A 105 -8.81 11.95 -48.65
N ASN A 106 -10.07 11.88 -48.24
CA ASN A 106 -10.74 12.95 -47.50
C ASN A 106 -11.31 12.43 -46.19
N ASN A 107 -10.68 12.84 -45.10
CA ASN A 107 -11.16 12.65 -43.72
C ASN A 107 -11.64 11.23 -43.38
N THR A 108 -11.06 10.21 -44.02
CA THR A 108 -11.42 8.80 -43.91
C THR A 108 -10.14 7.99 -43.82
N ILE A 109 -10.11 7.03 -42.90
CA ILE A 109 -9.00 6.10 -42.73
C ILE A 109 -9.50 4.72 -43.13
N PHE A 110 -9.11 4.27 -44.31
CA PHE A 110 -9.43 2.91 -44.76
C PHE A 110 -8.50 1.91 -44.07
N HIS A 111 -9.05 0.78 -43.66
CA HIS A 111 -8.28 -0.37 -43.20
C HIS A 111 -8.89 -1.62 -43.84
N VAL A 112 -8.09 -2.40 -44.56
CA VAL A 112 -8.60 -3.43 -45.49
C VAL A 112 -8.11 -4.82 -45.13
N PHE A 113 -9.03 -5.70 -44.73
CA PHE A 113 -8.77 -7.11 -44.55
C PHE A 113 -8.92 -7.79 -45.91
N SER A 114 -7.83 -8.32 -46.45
CA SER A 114 -7.82 -9.07 -47.71
C SER A 114 -6.78 -10.18 -47.68
N GLU A 115 -6.82 -11.07 -48.67
CA GLU A 115 -5.80 -12.11 -48.83
C GLU A 115 -4.38 -11.52 -48.94
N ASP A 116 -4.23 -10.41 -49.65
CA ASP A 116 -2.97 -9.67 -49.74
C ASP A 116 -2.49 -9.22 -48.33
N PHE A 117 -3.41 -8.90 -47.38
CA PHE A 117 -3.03 -8.44 -46.03
C PHE A 117 -2.56 -9.64 -45.21
N VAL A 118 -3.31 -10.74 -45.28
CA VAL A 118 -2.95 -12.00 -44.61
C VAL A 118 -1.62 -12.54 -45.15
N GLN A 119 -1.36 -12.38 -46.44
CA GLN A 119 -0.11 -12.81 -47.06
C GLN A 119 1.09 -12.03 -46.50
N GLU A 120 1.07 -10.70 -46.62
CA GLU A 120 2.20 -9.81 -46.26
C GLU A 120 2.43 -9.74 -44.74
N GLU A 121 1.38 -9.52 -43.94
CA GLU A 121 1.52 -9.25 -42.50
C GLU A 121 1.62 -10.51 -41.65
N LEU A 122 1.22 -11.68 -42.18
CA LEU A 122 1.12 -12.92 -41.39
C LEU A 122 1.79 -14.10 -42.05
N ARG A 123 1.45 -14.50 -43.29
CA ARG A 123 1.97 -15.74 -43.88
C ARG A 123 3.45 -15.67 -44.20
N GLU A 124 3.93 -14.57 -44.78
CA GLU A 124 5.35 -14.36 -45.05
C GLU A 124 6.19 -14.35 -43.76
N GLN A 125 5.60 -13.84 -42.68
CA GLN A 125 6.17 -13.85 -41.33
C GLN A 125 5.92 -15.16 -40.55
N GLN A 126 5.36 -16.19 -41.20
CA GLN A 126 5.02 -17.48 -40.59
C GLN A 126 4.15 -17.35 -39.32
N TYR A 127 3.27 -16.34 -39.28
CA TYR A 127 2.41 -15.96 -38.16
C TYR A 127 3.19 -15.56 -36.89
N SER A 128 4.44 -15.14 -37.05
CA SER A 128 5.17 -14.38 -36.04
C SER A 128 4.77 -12.91 -36.18
N LEU A 129 4.08 -12.38 -35.18
CA LEU A 129 3.52 -11.04 -35.26
C LEU A 129 4.62 -9.99 -35.11
N ASN A 130 4.58 -8.94 -35.94
CA ASN A 130 5.54 -7.86 -35.84
C ASN A 130 5.20 -6.94 -34.66
N GLY A 131 6.06 -6.95 -33.64
CA GLY A 131 5.95 -6.10 -32.45
C GLY A 131 6.61 -4.73 -32.58
N GLU A 132 7.24 -4.41 -33.71
CA GLU A 132 7.85 -3.11 -33.99
C GLU A 132 6.76 -2.10 -34.40
N ILE A 133 6.13 -1.49 -33.40
CA ILE A 133 5.10 -0.46 -33.58
C ILE A 133 5.59 0.78 -32.83
N GLU A 134 6.14 1.75 -33.56
CA GLU A 134 6.80 2.94 -32.98
C GLU A 134 5.86 4.14 -32.80
N ASN A 135 4.65 4.11 -33.38
CA ASN A 135 3.76 5.27 -33.37
C ASN A 135 3.09 5.48 -32.01
N GLN A 136 3.03 6.75 -31.56
CA GLN A 136 2.25 7.17 -30.40
C GLN A 136 0.92 7.76 -30.85
N ILE A 137 -0.14 7.46 -30.09
CA ILE A 137 -1.48 8.00 -30.31
C ILE A 137 -1.65 9.20 -29.38
N ALA A 138 -1.84 10.39 -29.97
CA ALA A 138 -2.13 11.60 -29.21
C ALA A 138 -3.49 11.46 -28.50
N VAL A 139 -3.43 11.53 -27.16
CA VAL A 139 -4.59 11.44 -26.28
C VAL A 139 -4.97 12.85 -25.85
N ASP A 140 -5.81 13.52 -26.65
CA ASP A 140 -6.05 14.98 -26.60
C ASP A 140 -6.61 15.54 -25.27
N SER A 141 -7.04 14.71 -24.32
CA SER A 141 -7.61 15.16 -23.03
C SER A 141 -7.08 14.47 -21.78
N ALA A 142 -6.76 13.16 -21.84
CA ALA A 142 -6.27 12.44 -20.66
C ALA A 142 -4.81 12.79 -20.30
N ASN A 143 -3.96 13.09 -21.30
CA ASN A 143 -2.56 13.47 -21.03
C ASN A 143 -2.45 14.82 -20.32
N ILE A 144 -3.37 15.77 -20.57
CA ILE A 144 -3.39 17.05 -19.85
C ILE A 144 -3.76 16.80 -18.38
N GLN A 145 -4.78 15.98 -18.12
CA GLN A 145 -5.19 15.67 -16.75
C GLN A 145 -4.12 14.87 -15.98
N ILE A 146 -3.45 13.92 -16.63
CA ILE A 146 -2.32 13.16 -16.04
C ILE A 146 -1.16 14.11 -15.75
N LYS A 147 -0.79 14.98 -16.70
CA LYS A 147 0.29 15.96 -16.51
C LYS A 147 -0.03 16.97 -15.41
N ASP A 148 -1.25 17.49 -15.36
CA ASP A 148 -1.70 18.41 -14.30
C ASP A 148 -1.68 17.72 -12.93
N ALA A 149 -2.04 16.44 -12.87
CA ALA A 149 -1.98 15.63 -11.65
C ALA A 149 -0.53 15.35 -11.23
N GLN A 150 0.38 15.06 -12.17
CA GLN A 150 1.82 14.91 -11.92
C GLN A 150 2.43 16.22 -11.41
N ASP A 151 2.12 17.35 -12.04
CA ASP A 151 2.57 18.67 -11.60
C ASP A 151 2.01 19.03 -10.22
N ALA A 152 0.75 18.66 -9.94
CA ALA A 152 0.13 18.86 -8.63
C ALA A 152 0.80 17.99 -7.54
N LEU A 153 1.17 16.75 -7.86
CA LEU A 153 1.90 15.86 -6.96
C LEU A 153 3.32 16.40 -6.70
N ALA A 154 4.02 16.85 -7.73
CA ALA A 154 5.35 17.46 -7.60
C ALA A 154 5.31 18.72 -6.71
N ARG A 155 4.30 19.58 -6.89
CA ARG A 155 4.08 20.73 -6.01
C ARG A 155 3.79 20.32 -4.56
N ALA A 156 2.97 19.29 -4.35
CA ALA A 156 2.67 18.79 -3.00
C ALA A 156 3.90 18.19 -2.30
N ASP A 157 4.72 17.43 -3.04
CA ASP A 157 5.99 16.86 -2.55
C ASP A 157 6.99 17.97 -2.18
N SER A 158 7.15 18.97 -3.05
CA SER A 158 8.01 20.12 -2.76
C SER A 158 7.57 20.90 -1.51
N ALA A 159 6.26 21.08 -1.32
CA ALA A 159 5.71 21.73 -0.13
C ALA A 159 5.96 20.93 1.16
N GLU A 160 5.77 19.60 1.13
CA GLU A 160 6.08 18.72 2.26
C GLU A 160 7.57 18.76 2.61
N GLN A 161 8.46 18.62 1.61
CA GLN A 161 9.91 18.66 1.81
C GLN A 161 10.38 20.01 2.36
N SER A 162 9.81 21.11 1.89
CA SER A 162 10.12 22.45 2.39
C SER A 162 9.68 22.62 3.85
N ALA A 163 8.46 22.21 4.20
CA ALA A 163 7.96 22.26 5.57
C ALA A 163 8.77 21.38 6.52
N LEU A 164 9.10 20.15 6.10
CA LEU A 164 9.94 19.22 6.86
C LEU A 164 11.34 19.78 7.07
N GLY A 165 11.95 20.34 6.01
CA GLY A 165 13.26 20.94 6.06
C GLY A 165 13.34 22.12 7.04
N ALA A 166 12.34 23.01 7.01
CA ALA A 166 12.24 24.15 7.92
C ALA A 166 12.09 23.70 9.38
N LEU A 167 11.16 22.78 9.66
CA LEU A 167 10.92 22.28 11.02
C LEU A 167 12.12 21.50 11.56
N ASN A 168 12.82 20.73 10.71
CA ASN A 168 14.02 19.99 11.11
C ASN A 168 15.20 20.92 11.39
N ALA A 169 15.38 21.98 10.59
CA ALA A 169 16.40 23.00 10.88
C ALA A 169 16.14 23.66 12.24
N GLU A 170 14.88 24.02 12.50
CA GLU A 170 14.46 24.64 13.77
C GLU A 170 14.65 23.69 14.96
N PHE A 171 14.24 22.42 14.82
CA PHE A 171 14.46 21.39 15.84
C PHE A 171 15.94 21.24 16.20
N ASN A 172 16.82 21.13 15.20
CA ASN A 172 18.25 20.95 15.44
C ASN A 172 18.90 22.21 16.04
N ARG A 173 18.46 23.40 15.61
CA ARG A 173 18.89 24.68 16.18
C ARG A 173 18.54 24.79 17.66
N GLU A 174 17.28 24.54 18.02
CA GLU A 174 16.86 24.58 19.42
C GLU A 174 17.47 23.45 20.25
N LYS A 175 17.61 22.24 19.69
CA LYS A 175 18.26 21.09 20.34
C LYS A 175 19.69 21.45 20.75
N GLY A 176 20.46 22.08 19.87
CA GLY A 176 21.80 22.57 20.19
C GLY A 176 21.77 23.65 21.28
N ALA A 177 21.01 24.73 21.05
CA ALA A 177 20.99 25.89 21.93
C ALA A 177 20.47 25.57 23.35
N LYS A 178 19.43 24.77 23.48
CA LYS A 178 18.83 24.42 24.78
C LYS A 178 19.61 23.31 25.48
N LEU A 179 19.89 22.18 24.81
CA LEU A 179 20.46 21.02 25.49
C LEU A 179 21.98 21.11 25.65
N ILE A 180 22.71 21.53 24.60
CA ILE A 180 24.17 21.62 24.67
C ILE A 180 24.57 22.90 25.41
N ASP A 181 24.18 24.06 24.90
CA ASP A 181 24.74 25.33 25.36
C ASP A 181 24.21 25.71 26.75
N LYS A 182 22.89 25.58 26.98
CA LYS A 182 22.29 25.91 28.28
C LYS A 182 22.40 24.78 29.29
N ALA A 183 21.88 23.59 28.98
CA ALA A 183 21.84 22.46 29.93
C ALA A 183 23.15 21.66 30.04
N GLY A 184 24.16 21.91 29.18
CA GLY A 184 25.47 21.25 29.24
C GLY A 184 25.42 19.75 28.93
N VAL A 185 24.43 19.29 28.18
CA VAL A 185 24.24 17.89 27.80
C VAL A 185 25.35 17.46 26.85
N ARG A 186 26.02 16.34 27.17
CA ARG A 186 27.04 15.75 26.30
C ARG A 186 26.40 15.03 25.12
N ARG A 187 26.99 15.16 23.93
CA ARG A 187 26.47 14.52 22.70
C ARG A 187 26.43 12.99 22.78
N GLN A 188 27.29 12.37 23.59
CA GLN A 188 27.33 10.92 23.80
C GLN A 188 26.22 10.40 24.74
N LEU A 189 25.45 11.29 25.37
CA LEU A 189 24.31 10.89 26.18
C LEU A 189 23.27 10.21 25.27
N LYS A 190 22.87 8.98 25.61
CA LYS A 190 21.98 8.16 24.79
C LYS A 190 20.69 8.91 24.44
N GLU A 191 20.08 9.56 25.43
CA GLU A 191 18.84 10.33 25.29
C GLU A 191 19.01 11.51 24.31
N PHE A 192 20.18 12.17 24.30
CA PHE A 192 20.47 13.23 23.34
C PHE A 192 20.67 12.68 21.92
N ALA A 193 21.42 11.57 21.80
CA ALA A 193 21.72 10.94 20.52
C ALA A 193 20.45 10.40 19.84
N SER A 194 19.49 9.88 20.61
CA SER A 194 18.23 9.36 20.09
C SER A 194 17.19 10.43 19.72
N LEU A 195 17.39 11.68 20.13
CA LEU A 195 16.45 12.76 19.80
C LEU A 195 16.55 13.14 18.32
N SER A 196 15.48 12.92 17.57
CA SER A 196 15.32 13.35 16.17
C SER A 196 13.92 13.91 15.95
N LEU A 197 13.76 14.73 14.91
CA LEU A 197 12.43 15.21 14.51
C LEU A 197 11.51 14.05 14.14
N ASP A 198 12.01 13.06 13.39
CA ASP A 198 11.22 11.88 13.01
C ASP A 198 10.71 11.10 14.24
N GLY A 199 11.58 10.90 15.24
CA GLY A 199 11.20 10.26 16.50
C GLY A 199 10.13 11.06 17.27
N LEU A 200 10.24 12.39 17.26
CA LEU A 200 9.25 13.29 17.85
C LEU A 200 7.90 13.20 17.13
N LEU A 201 7.90 13.26 15.79
CA LEU A 201 6.69 13.18 14.97
C LEU A 201 5.97 11.84 15.15
N GLY A 202 6.71 10.75 15.31
CA GLY A 202 6.18 9.42 15.59
C GLY A 202 5.66 9.24 17.03
N ALA A 203 6.28 9.90 18.02
CA ALA A 203 5.88 9.80 19.42
C ALA A 203 4.60 10.59 19.74
N TYR A 204 4.36 11.72 19.07
CA TYR A 204 3.25 12.62 19.38
C TYR A 204 2.23 12.72 18.26
N LEU A 205 1.27 11.78 18.18
CA LEU A 205 0.18 11.85 17.20
C LEU A 205 -0.80 13.01 17.48
N GLU A 206 -0.94 13.40 18.74
CA GLU A 206 -1.77 14.53 19.19
C GLU A 206 -0.96 15.52 20.03
N LYS A 207 -1.49 16.73 20.23
CA LYS A 207 -0.77 17.79 20.95
C LYS A 207 -0.48 17.31 22.37
N PRO A 208 0.79 17.20 22.79
CA PRO A 208 1.11 16.74 24.13
C PRO A 208 0.65 17.76 25.18
N LYS A 209 0.35 17.25 26.38
CA LYS A 209 0.09 18.08 27.57
C LYS A 209 1.38 18.78 28.01
N GLU A 210 1.24 19.87 28.76
CA GLU A 210 2.41 20.53 29.36
C GLU A 210 3.15 19.58 30.33
N PRO A 211 4.49 19.62 30.35
CA PRO A 211 5.28 18.82 31.27
C PRO A 211 5.05 19.27 32.72
N GLU A 212 5.07 18.32 33.68
CA GLU A 212 4.97 18.64 35.11
C GLU A 212 6.07 19.59 35.59
N LYS A 213 7.24 19.52 34.94
CA LYS A 213 8.39 20.38 35.18
C LYS A 213 8.89 20.96 33.87
N THR A 214 8.94 22.28 33.79
CA THR A 214 9.38 22.99 32.58
C THR A 214 10.89 22.90 32.39
N PHE A 215 11.34 23.09 31.15
CA PHE A 215 12.75 23.14 30.81
C PHE A 215 13.47 24.25 31.59
N ALA A 216 12.81 25.40 31.78
CA ALA A 216 13.34 26.51 32.56
C ALA A 216 13.56 26.13 34.05
N ALA A 217 12.65 25.35 34.64
CA ALA A 217 12.81 24.86 36.01
C ALA A 217 13.99 23.87 36.11
N ILE A 218 14.17 22.97 35.13
CA ILE A 218 15.31 22.05 35.08
C ILE A 218 16.63 22.82 34.91
N LEU A 219 16.64 23.85 34.06
CA LEU A 219 17.82 24.69 33.87
C LEU A 219 18.22 25.40 35.17
N LYS A 220 17.25 25.92 35.93
CA LYS A 220 17.50 26.52 37.24
C LYS A 220 18.12 25.52 38.22
N ASP A 221 17.65 24.28 38.25
CA ASP A 221 18.23 23.23 39.10
C ASP A 221 19.67 22.89 38.66
N LEU A 222 19.93 22.82 37.35
CA LEU A 222 21.27 22.60 36.80
C LEU A 222 22.24 23.74 37.13
N ASP A 223 21.80 24.99 37.04
CA ASP A 223 22.61 26.15 37.41
C ASP A 223 22.89 26.18 38.92
N THR A 224 21.91 25.77 39.73
CA THR A 224 22.10 25.61 41.18
C THR A 224 23.17 24.54 41.46
N LEU A 225 23.12 23.39 40.79
CA LEU A 225 24.14 22.33 40.89
C LEU A 225 25.53 22.79 40.41
N ARG A 226 25.60 23.65 39.39
CA ARG A 226 26.87 24.25 38.91
C ARG A 226 27.48 25.21 39.91
N SER A 227 26.65 25.86 40.73
CA SER A 227 27.06 26.82 41.76
C SER A 227 27.50 26.19 43.08
N ILE A 228 27.64 24.86 43.16
CA ILE A 228 28.19 24.17 44.32
C ILE A 228 29.60 24.73 44.61
N PRO A 229 29.88 25.16 45.86
CA PRO A 229 31.21 25.63 46.24
C PRO A 229 32.28 24.56 45.99
N ALA A 230 33.49 24.98 45.56
CA ALA A 230 34.60 24.07 45.31
C ALA A 230 35.03 23.28 46.56
N GLU A 231 34.95 23.93 47.73
CA GLU A 231 35.20 23.34 49.05
C GLU A 231 34.00 23.61 49.96
N PRO A 232 32.96 22.73 49.94
CA PRO A 232 31.80 22.88 50.82
C PRO A 232 32.18 22.67 52.30
N ASP A 233 31.77 23.58 53.18
CA ASP A 233 31.93 23.43 54.64
C ASP A 233 30.84 22.50 55.19
N TYR A 234 31.16 21.21 55.31
CA TYR A 234 30.19 20.19 55.71
C TYR A 234 29.82 20.31 57.20
N PRO A 235 28.53 20.15 57.55
CA PRO A 235 28.12 20.07 58.95
C PRO A 235 28.78 18.89 59.66
N GLU A 236 29.37 19.15 60.83
CA GLU A 236 29.94 18.10 61.69
C GLU A 236 28.85 17.24 62.35
N LEU A 237 29.19 15.99 62.67
CA LEU A 237 28.31 15.11 63.46
C LEU A 237 28.37 15.51 64.93
N VAL A 238 27.21 15.47 65.60
CA VAL A 238 27.12 15.74 67.04
C VAL A 238 27.17 14.40 67.79
N ASN A 239 27.98 14.32 68.85
CA ASN A 239 28.06 13.12 69.67
C ASN A 239 26.84 13.03 70.61
N PRO A 240 26.28 11.83 70.85
CA PRO A 240 25.25 11.64 71.86
C PRO A 240 25.81 11.90 73.26
N ILE A 241 24.93 12.29 74.18
CA ILE A 241 25.26 12.50 75.58
C ILE A 241 25.09 11.18 76.31
N ASP A 242 26.19 10.68 76.86
CA ASP A 242 26.20 9.49 77.71
C ASP A 242 25.85 9.85 79.17
N LEU A 243 25.19 8.95 79.88
CA LEU A 243 24.87 9.06 81.31
C LEU A 243 25.47 7.92 82.14
N ALA A 244 26.29 7.04 81.57
CA ALA A 244 26.83 5.86 82.26
C ALA A 244 27.67 6.18 83.51
N ASP A 245 28.29 7.37 83.57
CA ASP A 245 29.05 7.89 84.70
C ASP A 245 28.17 8.53 85.80
N LEU A 246 26.84 8.63 85.59
CA LEU A 246 25.86 9.14 86.54
C LEU A 246 24.89 8.03 86.99
N ASP A 247 25.18 7.41 88.12
CA ASP A 247 24.27 6.45 88.74
C ASP A 247 23.14 7.17 89.50
N LEU A 248 22.01 7.38 88.82
CA LEU A 248 20.82 8.01 89.40
C LEU A 248 20.21 7.20 90.55
N THR A 249 20.38 5.87 90.57
CA THR A 249 19.85 5.00 91.64
C THR A 249 20.67 5.16 92.91
N ALA A 250 22.00 5.19 92.77
CA ALA A 250 22.90 5.48 93.88
C ALA A 250 22.68 6.90 94.41
N LEU A 251 22.48 7.89 93.52
CA LEU A 251 22.16 9.25 93.93
C LEU A 251 20.82 9.34 94.69
N ALA A 252 19.76 8.66 94.22
CA ALA A 252 18.48 8.60 94.93
C ALA A 252 18.65 8.03 96.34
N SER A 253 19.39 6.90 96.44
CA SER A 253 19.71 6.26 97.72
C SER A 253 20.49 7.19 98.66
N SER A 254 21.42 7.98 98.11
CA SER A 254 22.20 8.97 98.87
C SER A 254 21.30 10.11 99.38
N LEU A 255 20.37 10.62 98.57
CA LEU A 255 19.42 11.66 98.96
C LEU A 255 18.44 11.18 100.05
N GLU A 256 17.97 9.92 99.98
CA GLU A 256 17.06 9.35 100.97
C GLU A 256 17.75 9.07 102.32
N ARG A 257 19.03 8.70 102.32
CA ARG A 257 19.79 8.31 103.52
C ARG A 257 19.79 9.40 104.59
N ILE A 258 19.24 9.11 105.77
CA ILE A 258 19.25 10.04 106.92
C ILE A 258 20.56 9.91 107.69
N THR A 259 21.38 10.97 107.72
CA THR A 259 22.58 11.04 108.57
C THR A 259 22.30 12.02 109.71
N SER A 260 21.99 11.46 110.88
CA SER A 260 21.68 12.19 112.11
C SER A 260 22.36 11.48 113.29
N PRO A 261 22.51 12.13 114.45
CA PRO A 261 23.03 11.46 115.64
C PRO A 261 22.24 10.17 115.94
N SER A 262 20.91 10.21 115.79
CA SER A 262 20.05 9.04 116.05
C SER A 262 20.33 7.85 115.11
N SER A 263 20.53 8.09 113.81
CA SER A 263 20.85 7.01 112.86
C SER A 263 22.28 6.47 113.02
N VAL A 264 23.21 7.32 113.46
CA VAL A 264 24.58 6.92 113.85
C VAL A 264 24.59 6.13 115.17
N SER A 265 23.67 6.43 116.10
CA SER A 265 23.45 5.61 117.30
C SER A 265 22.91 4.22 116.96
N GLU A 266 22.02 4.12 115.97
CA GLU A 266 21.46 2.84 115.53
C GLU A 266 22.50 1.94 114.85
N SER A 267 23.43 2.51 114.07
CA SER A 267 24.56 1.74 113.50
C SER A 267 25.55 1.27 114.58
N LEU A 268 25.77 2.07 115.62
CA LEU A 268 26.56 1.69 116.79
C LEU A 268 25.86 0.59 117.61
N LYS A 269 24.54 0.71 117.85
CA LYS A 269 23.73 -0.34 118.49
C LYS A 269 23.81 -1.64 117.70
N ARG A 270 23.69 -1.57 116.38
CA ARG A 270 23.83 -2.75 115.50
C ARG A 270 25.23 -3.34 115.60
N LYS A 271 26.30 -2.53 115.67
CA LYS A 271 27.67 -3.04 115.93
C LYS A 271 27.77 -3.77 117.28
N ILE A 272 27.18 -3.21 118.35
CA ILE A 272 27.13 -3.82 119.67
C ILE A 272 26.33 -5.13 119.65
N GLU A 273 25.18 -5.16 118.97
CA GLU A 273 24.38 -6.38 118.78
C GLU A 273 25.13 -7.46 118.00
N THR A 274 25.80 -7.10 116.89
CA THR A 274 26.57 -8.04 116.07
C THR A 274 27.74 -8.66 116.85
N HIS A 275 28.30 -7.95 117.83
CA HIS A 275 29.43 -8.42 118.65
C HIS A 275 29.01 -8.63 120.12
N ARG A 276 27.72 -8.95 120.34
CA ARG A 276 27.11 -8.99 121.68
C ARG A 276 27.85 -9.92 122.66
N ASP A 277 28.31 -11.08 122.21
CA ASP A 277 29.02 -12.03 123.07
C ASP A 277 30.40 -11.51 123.52
N PHE A 278 31.07 -10.70 122.69
CA PHE A 278 32.33 -10.04 123.05
C PHE A 278 32.11 -9.02 124.17
N TYR A 279 31.10 -8.15 124.02
CA TYR A 279 30.76 -7.15 125.04
C TYR A 279 30.22 -7.80 126.32
N ARG A 280 29.38 -8.84 126.21
CA ARG A 280 28.83 -9.57 127.37
C ARG A 280 29.93 -10.21 128.20
N THR A 281 30.82 -10.98 127.57
CA THR A 281 31.95 -11.63 128.27
C THR A 281 32.83 -10.61 128.98
N GLY A 282 33.09 -9.45 128.36
CA GLY A 282 33.87 -8.38 128.98
C GLY A 282 33.20 -7.81 130.23
N VAL A 283 31.89 -7.55 130.18
CA VAL A 283 31.11 -7.04 131.32
C VAL A 283 31.03 -8.08 132.44
N GLU A 284 30.83 -9.37 132.13
CA GLU A 284 30.79 -10.44 133.13
C GLU A 284 32.10 -10.55 133.91
N ILE A 285 33.26 -10.47 133.25
CA ILE A 285 34.57 -10.50 133.93
C ILE A 285 34.75 -9.26 134.83
N ILE A 286 34.30 -8.08 134.37
CA ILE A 286 34.37 -6.85 135.16
C ILE A 286 33.54 -6.95 136.44
N ASP A 287 32.30 -7.46 136.35
CA ASP A 287 31.39 -7.60 137.49
C ASP A 287 31.91 -8.64 138.50
N HIS A 288 32.42 -9.77 138.02
CA HIS A 288 32.92 -10.85 138.87
C HIS A 288 34.22 -10.50 139.60
N GLU A 289 35.17 -9.86 138.90
CA GLU A 289 36.49 -9.55 139.45
C GLU A 289 36.61 -8.11 140.00
N HIS A 290 35.50 -7.35 139.99
CA HIS A 290 35.43 -5.95 140.41
C HIS A 290 36.54 -5.09 139.78
N LEU A 291 36.82 -5.33 138.49
CA LEU A 291 37.90 -4.65 137.79
C LEU A 291 37.51 -3.19 137.52
N SER A 292 38.46 -2.28 137.73
CA SER A 292 38.34 -0.87 137.36
C SER A 292 38.94 -0.57 135.97
N SER A 293 39.31 -1.62 135.25
CA SER A 293 39.83 -1.61 133.87
C SER A 293 39.22 -2.73 133.04
N CYS A 294 39.15 -2.53 131.72
CA CYS A 294 38.64 -3.48 130.75
C CYS A 294 39.53 -4.74 130.75
N PRO A 295 38.96 -5.95 130.86
CA PRO A 295 39.73 -7.20 130.97
C PRO A 295 40.46 -7.59 129.68
N PHE A 296 40.09 -7.00 128.54
CA PHE A 296 40.70 -7.33 127.24
C PHE A 296 41.83 -6.39 126.84
N CYS A 297 41.70 -5.09 127.12
CA CYS A 297 42.69 -4.09 126.72
C CYS A 297 43.38 -3.39 127.91
N ALA A 298 43.02 -3.75 129.15
CA ALA A 298 43.54 -3.19 130.40
C ALA A 298 43.35 -1.67 130.58
N GLN A 299 42.60 -1.01 129.71
CA GLN A 299 42.27 0.42 129.84
C GLN A 299 41.28 0.65 130.97
N SER A 300 41.44 1.72 131.75
CA SER A 300 40.50 2.05 132.85
C SER A 300 39.07 2.25 132.33
N ILE A 301 38.09 1.69 133.03
CA ILE A 301 36.64 1.79 132.73
C ILE A 301 35.90 2.62 133.78
N THR A 302 36.54 2.93 134.91
CA THR A 302 35.99 3.78 135.99
C THR A 302 36.13 5.27 135.72
N ALA A 303 36.87 5.66 134.67
CA ALA A 303 36.84 7.01 134.12
C ALA A 303 37.04 6.98 132.60
N PRO A 304 35.98 7.29 131.87
CA PRO A 304 36.10 8.34 130.87
C PRO A 304 35.28 9.53 131.36
N ASP A 305 35.84 10.74 131.28
CA ASP A 305 35.03 11.95 131.34
C ASP A 305 33.86 11.74 130.35
N PRO A 306 32.59 11.89 130.76
CA PRO A 306 31.47 11.83 129.83
C PRO A 306 31.72 12.66 128.57
N ARG A 307 32.53 13.73 128.66
CA ARG A 307 33.02 14.48 127.50
C ARG A 307 33.82 13.65 126.51
N THR A 308 34.74 12.78 126.91
CA THR A 308 35.58 12.00 125.97
C THR A 308 34.75 11.00 125.14
N ILE A 309 33.71 10.41 125.71
CA ILE A 309 32.76 9.55 124.96
C ILE A 309 31.89 10.39 124.03
N ILE A 310 31.41 11.54 124.51
CA ILE A 310 30.66 12.50 123.69
C ILE A 310 31.52 13.00 122.53
N ASP A 311 32.81 13.29 122.76
CA ASP A 311 33.75 13.78 121.75
C ASP A 311 34.04 12.73 120.69
N ALA A 312 34.28 11.47 121.07
CA ALA A 312 34.46 10.38 120.11
C ALA A 312 33.20 10.12 119.27
N TYR A 313 32.03 10.30 119.87
CA TYR A 313 30.74 10.20 119.17
C TYR A 313 30.50 11.39 118.22
N VAL A 314 30.86 12.60 118.65
CA VAL A 314 30.83 13.82 117.82
C VAL A 314 31.81 13.70 116.66
N GLU A 315 32.99 13.12 116.86
CA GLU A 315 34.00 12.90 115.82
C GLU A 315 33.54 11.86 114.78
N TYR A 316 33.01 10.71 115.23
CA TYR A 316 32.46 9.70 114.32
C TYR A 316 31.26 10.23 113.52
N PHE A 317 30.37 10.99 114.17
CA PHE A 317 29.27 11.66 113.48
C PHE A 317 29.77 12.69 112.45
N SER A 318 30.80 13.47 112.80
CA SER A 318 31.40 14.46 111.90
C SER A 318 32.06 13.79 110.68
N ASP A 319 32.70 12.64 110.85
CA ASP A 319 33.29 11.84 109.76
C ASP A 319 32.22 11.25 108.83
N GLU A 320 31.13 10.70 109.38
CA GLU A 320 30.01 10.19 108.57
C GLU A 320 29.26 11.31 107.83
N GLU A 321 29.11 12.49 108.43
CA GLU A 321 28.64 13.68 107.71
C GLU A 321 29.58 14.08 106.58
N ALA A 322 30.90 14.08 106.82
CA ALA A 322 31.91 14.45 105.83
C ALA A 322 31.91 13.49 104.63
N LYS A 323 31.81 12.17 104.88
CA LYS A 323 31.68 11.14 103.84
C LYS A 323 30.41 11.33 103.01
N HIS A 324 29.27 11.57 103.64
CA HIS A 324 28.02 11.80 102.94
C HIS A 324 28.10 13.09 102.07
N LYS A 325 28.63 14.18 102.62
CA LYS A 325 28.84 15.43 101.87
C LYS A 325 29.80 15.23 100.68
N LEU A 326 30.86 14.42 100.84
CA LEU A 326 31.80 14.12 99.76
C LEU A 326 31.16 13.32 98.62
N GLU A 327 30.33 12.32 98.96
CA GLU A 327 29.57 11.52 98.00
C GLU A 327 28.59 12.39 97.19
N LEU A 328 27.80 13.22 97.87
CA LEU A 328 26.90 14.19 97.24
C LEU A 328 27.66 15.17 96.32
N ARG A 329 28.84 15.63 96.76
CA ARG A 329 29.70 16.52 95.96
C ARG A 329 30.24 15.84 94.70
N ARG A 330 30.52 14.53 94.74
CA ARG A 330 30.93 13.77 93.56
C ARG A 330 29.82 13.74 92.51
N PHE A 331 28.57 13.45 92.90
CA PHE A 331 27.42 13.50 91.99
C PHE A 331 27.20 14.91 91.43
N TYR A 332 27.33 15.94 92.27
CA TYR A 332 27.26 17.33 91.83
C TYR A 332 28.32 17.66 90.76
N GLY A 333 29.55 17.16 90.94
CA GLY A 333 30.65 17.31 89.97
C GLY A 333 30.34 16.65 88.63
N VAL A 334 29.81 15.42 88.62
CA VAL A 334 29.39 14.73 87.39
C VAL A 334 28.28 15.53 86.67
N LEU A 335 27.30 16.05 87.42
CA LEU A 335 26.22 16.88 86.87
C LEU A 335 26.71 18.21 86.26
N ASN A 336 27.79 18.81 86.79
CA ASN A 336 28.44 19.96 86.12
C ASN A 336 29.03 19.55 84.77
N GLY A 337 29.65 18.37 84.69
CA GLY A 337 30.15 17.81 83.44
C GLY A 337 29.03 17.63 82.40
N LYS A 338 27.89 17.06 82.80
CA LYS A 338 26.72 16.87 81.92
C LYS A 338 26.10 18.18 81.44
N GLU A 339 26.01 19.19 82.31
CA GLU A 339 25.55 20.53 81.92
C GLU A 339 26.48 21.18 80.89
N SER A 340 27.80 20.98 81.04
CA SER A 340 28.80 21.46 80.08
C SER A 340 28.66 20.75 78.73
N GLN A 341 28.48 19.43 78.73
CA GLN A 341 28.21 18.62 77.53
C GLN A 341 26.91 19.05 76.82
N LEU A 342 25.84 19.34 77.55
CA LEU A 342 24.58 19.85 77.00
C LEU A 342 24.77 21.22 76.31
N SER A 343 25.55 22.11 76.92
CA SER A 343 25.87 23.43 76.34
C SER A 343 26.69 23.32 75.05
N GLU A 344 27.68 22.42 75.04
CA GLU A 344 28.49 22.12 73.86
C GLU A 344 27.62 21.52 72.74
N ALA A 345 26.78 20.53 73.06
CA ALA A 345 25.86 19.91 72.13
C ALA A 345 24.88 20.93 71.52
N LYS A 346 24.38 21.88 72.32
CA LYS A 346 23.53 22.98 71.83
C LYS A 346 24.24 23.81 70.76
N THR A 347 25.47 24.22 71.04
CA THR A 347 26.28 25.04 70.11
C THR A 347 26.54 24.28 68.81
N LYS A 348 26.89 22.99 68.92
CA LYS A 348 27.12 22.10 67.78
C LYS A 348 25.87 21.88 66.94
N LEU A 349 24.70 21.65 67.55
CA LEU A 349 23.43 21.48 66.83
C LEU A 349 23.02 22.74 66.06
N ILE A 350 23.16 23.93 66.66
CA ILE A 350 22.87 25.19 65.98
C ILE A 350 23.79 25.38 64.77
N ARG A 351 25.09 25.13 64.93
CA ARG A 351 26.06 25.21 63.83
C ARG A 351 25.77 24.17 62.75
N GLN A 352 25.47 22.93 63.13
CA GLN A 352 25.10 21.84 62.23
C GLN A 352 23.88 22.23 61.38
N GLN A 353 22.84 22.80 62.01
CA GLN A 353 21.64 23.25 61.30
C GLN A 353 21.91 24.41 60.35
N ALA A 354 22.73 25.38 60.74
CA ALA A 354 23.11 26.50 59.87
C ALA A 354 23.86 26.03 58.61
N LEU A 355 24.89 25.18 58.78
CA LEU A 355 25.67 24.61 57.67
C LEU A 355 24.83 23.67 56.80
N TYR A 356 23.95 22.87 57.40
CA TYR A 356 23.02 22.02 56.66
C TYR A 356 22.10 22.86 55.75
N ASN A 357 21.52 23.94 56.29
CA ASN A 357 20.62 24.82 55.55
C ASN A 357 21.33 25.61 54.45
N SER A 358 22.60 26.01 54.65
CA SER A 358 23.37 26.69 53.60
C SER A 358 23.75 25.76 52.45
N LEU A 359 23.94 24.47 52.72
CA LEU A 359 24.34 23.50 51.70
C LEU A 359 23.16 22.79 51.00
N LYS A 360 22.06 22.48 51.69
CA LYS A 360 20.94 21.72 51.10
C LYS A 360 20.30 22.42 49.89
N VAL A 361 20.40 23.75 49.79
CA VAL A 361 19.83 24.54 48.69
C VAL A 361 20.43 24.20 47.33
N TYR A 362 21.67 23.67 47.31
CA TYR A 362 22.37 23.33 46.08
C TYR A 362 21.93 22.00 45.45
N LEU A 363 21.27 21.14 46.22
CA LEU A 363 20.93 19.79 45.82
C LEU A 363 19.39 19.62 45.77
N PRO A 364 18.79 19.45 44.59
CA PRO A 364 17.34 19.28 44.46
C PRO A 364 16.77 18.13 45.30
N SER A 365 17.54 17.04 45.47
CA SER A 365 17.11 15.83 46.19
C SER A 365 16.86 16.04 47.69
N VAL A 366 17.52 17.01 48.30
CA VAL A 366 17.47 17.29 49.76
C VAL A 366 17.05 18.73 50.08
N LYS A 367 16.72 19.54 49.06
CA LYS A 367 16.32 20.94 49.23
C LYS A 367 15.19 21.16 50.24
N ASN A 368 14.26 20.20 50.31
CA ASN A 368 13.06 20.27 51.15
C ASN A 368 13.21 19.55 52.50
N THR A 369 14.39 19.03 52.84
CA THR A 369 14.64 18.40 54.15
C THR A 369 15.06 19.44 55.19
N SER A 370 14.83 19.13 56.47
CA SER A 370 15.21 19.98 57.60
C SER A 370 15.69 19.15 58.76
N LEU A 371 16.66 19.67 59.52
CA LEU A 371 17.06 19.09 60.79
C LEU A 371 16.06 19.45 61.88
N ALA A 372 15.81 18.52 62.80
CA ALA A 372 14.95 18.73 63.95
C ALA A 372 15.65 19.65 64.97
N ASP A 373 14.86 20.52 65.62
CA ASP A 373 15.36 21.43 66.65
C ASP A 373 15.46 20.72 68.02
N GLY A 374 16.67 20.65 68.57
CA GLY A 374 16.94 20.06 69.88
C GLY A 374 17.08 21.08 71.01
N VAL A 375 16.97 22.39 70.75
CA VAL A 375 17.30 23.45 71.72
C VAL A 375 16.37 23.42 72.94
N ASP A 376 15.07 23.21 72.73
CA ASP A 376 14.11 23.14 73.84
C ASP A 376 14.32 21.87 74.69
N ILE A 377 14.65 20.74 74.07
CA ILE A 377 14.95 19.49 74.77
C ILE A 377 16.20 19.67 75.64
N ILE A 378 17.25 20.32 75.12
CA ILE A 378 18.47 20.65 75.87
C ILE A 378 18.14 21.56 77.05
N LYS A 379 17.33 22.60 76.84
CA LYS A 379 16.93 23.53 77.90
C LYS A 379 16.24 22.77 79.04
N ARG A 380 15.27 21.91 78.71
CA ARG A 380 14.56 21.10 79.71
C ARG A 380 15.49 20.12 80.43
N ALA A 381 16.43 19.49 79.72
CA ALA A 381 17.43 18.60 80.33
C ALA A 381 18.34 19.35 81.31
N ALA A 382 18.80 20.56 80.94
CA ALA A 382 19.59 21.42 81.82
C ALA A 382 18.78 21.86 83.05
N GLU A 383 17.52 22.24 82.89
CA GLU A 383 16.62 22.56 84.00
C GLU A 383 16.44 21.38 84.97
N THR A 384 16.29 20.15 84.46
CA THR A 384 16.24 18.94 85.30
C THR A 384 17.57 18.74 86.05
N ILE A 385 18.72 18.93 85.40
CA ILE A 385 20.02 18.89 86.08
C ILE A 385 20.11 19.95 87.19
N SER A 386 19.67 21.19 86.95
CA SER A 386 19.68 22.25 87.95
C SER A 386 18.80 21.91 89.16
N ARG A 387 17.64 21.28 88.94
CA ARG A 387 16.76 20.81 90.04
C ARG A 387 17.40 19.67 90.85
N ILE A 388 18.05 18.71 90.18
CA ILE A 388 18.79 17.65 90.86
C ILE A 388 19.93 18.25 91.70
N LYS A 389 20.69 19.20 91.15
CA LYS A 389 21.73 19.94 91.88
C LYS A 389 21.18 20.65 93.12
N SER A 390 20.03 21.31 93.00
CA SER A 390 19.37 21.98 94.12
C SER A 390 18.92 20.99 95.22
N ALA A 391 18.44 19.80 94.84
CA ALA A 391 18.12 18.73 95.79
C ALA A 391 19.38 18.24 96.53
N ILE A 392 20.50 18.06 95.81
CA ILE A 392 21.81 17.71 96.40
C ILE A 392 22.28 18.78 97.38
N GLU A 393 22.22 20.06 96.99
CA GLU A 393 22.65 21.17 97.85
C GLU A 393 21.78 21.30 99.11
N SER A 394 20.46 21.16 98.96
CA SER A 394 19.52 21.19 100.08
C SER A 394 19.76 20.04 101.04
N LYS A 395 19.99 18.83 100.50
CA LYS A 395 20.39 17.65 101.28
C LYS A 395 21.72 17.87 102.01
N ALA A 396 22.73 18.42 101.34
CA ALA A 396 24.05 18.66 101.93
C ALA A 396 24.03 19.67 103.08
N LYS A 397 23.04 20.60 103.11
CA LYS A 397 22.82 21.55 104.22
C LYS A 397 22.14 20.89 105.42
N ILE A 398 21.24 19.92 105.21
CA ILE A 398 20.47 19.26 106.27
C ILE A 398 20.46 17.74 106.01
N LEU A 399 21.51 17.04 106.46
CA LEU A 399 21.65 15.60 106.24
C LEU A 399 20.66 14.75 107.05
N GLY A 400 20.12 15.32 108.13
CA GLY A 400 19.16 14.66 109.04
C GLY A 400 17.75 14.47 108.48
N SER A 401 17.45 15.00 107.28
CA SER A 401 16.17 14.83 106.60
C SER A 401 16.35 14.09 105.28
N ALA A 402 15.43 13.19 104.94
CA ALA A 402 15.40 12.55 103.62
C ALA A 402 15.05 13.58 102.53
N ALA A 403 15.64 13.41 101.35
CA ALA A 403 15.31 14.16 100.14
C ALA A 403 15.09 13.16 98.99
N SER A 404 14.40 13.58 97.94
CA SER A 404 14.14 12.76 96.76
C SER A 404 14.68 13.42 95.50
N LEU A 405 14.87 12.62 94.45
CA LEU A 405 15.08 13.16 93.11
C LEU A 405 13.81 13.87 92.62
N PRO A 406 13.94 14.83 91.68
CA PRO A 406 12.79 15.37 90.95
C PRO A 406 12.05 14.26 90.19
N GLU A 407 10.73 14.38 90.06
CA GLU A 407 9.89 13.41 89.31
C GLU A 407 10.23 13.33 87.81
N GLU A 408 10.85 14.38 87.27
CA GLU A 408 11.24 14.43 85.86
C GLU A 408 12.49 13.58 85.59
N SER A 409 12.35 12.60 84.70
CA SER A 409 13.42 11.69 84.30
C SER A 409 14.47 12.39 83.40
N LEU A 410 15.69 12.54 83.93
CA LEU A 410 16.83 13.06 83.18
C LEU A 410 17.23 12.10 82.04
N ASP A 411 17.16 10.80 82.28
CA ASP A 411 17.45 9.75 81.30
C ASP A 411 16.49 9.81 80.11
N ALA A 412 15.19 10.03 80.33
CA ALA A 412 14.22 10.21 79.25
C ALA A 412 14.49 11.48 78.43
N ARG A 413 14.86 12.60 79.08
CA ARG A 413 15.19 13.86 78.38
C ARG A 413 16.46 13.74 77.54
N VAL A 414 17.50 13.11 78.09
CA VAL A 414 18.75 12.86 77.36
C VAL A 414 18.55 11.83 76.25
N GLY A 415 17.74 10.78 76.49
CA GLY A 415 17.35 9.81 75.46
C GLY A 415 16.62 10.47 74.29
N ALA A 416 15.64 11.35 74.56
CA ALA A 416 14.95 12.12 73.53
C ALA A 416 15.90 13.05 72.74
N LEU A 417 16.85 13.69 73.43
CA LEU A 417 17.88 14.50 72.77
C LEU A 417 18.79 13.65 71.87
N ASN A 418 19.23 12.49 72.34
CA ASN A 418 20.07 11.58 71.57
C ASN A 418 19.35 11.09 70.30
N GLN A 419 18.04 10.85 70.35
CA GLN A 419 17.25 10.53 69.15
C GLN A 419 17.24 11.68 68.13
N VAL A 420 17.13 12.94 68.59
CA VAL A 420 17.24 14.12 67.71
C VAL A 420 18.63 14.22 67.10
N ILE A 421 19.69 14.02 67.90
CA ILE A 421 21.07 14.02 67.44
C ILE A 421 21.29 12.94 66.36
N GLU A 422 20.85 11.70 66.62
CA GLU A 422 20.95 10.61 65.65
C GLU A 422 20.20 10.89 64.35
N GLY A 423 18.95 11.37 64.44
CA GLY A 423 18.14 11.73 63.27
C GLY A 423 18.80 12.82 62.42
N ASN A 424 19.34 13.86 63.08
CA ASN A 424 20.05 14.94 62.42
C ASN A 424 21.35 14.46 61.77
N ASN A 425 22.13 13.63 62.46
CA ASN A 425 23.35 13.04 61.93
C ASN A 425 23.08 12.19 60.68
N ARG A 426 22.02 11.37 60.66
CA ARG A 426 21.62 10.60 59.46
C ARG A 426 21.30 11.50 58.27
N ASN A 427 20.63 12.63 58.51
CA ASN A 427 20.31 13.61 57.47
C ASN A 427 21.58 14.32 56.96
N VAL A 428 22.52 14.65 57.85
CA VAL A 428 23.83 15.20 57.50
C VAL A 428 24.61 14.24 56.62
N GLU A 429 24.69 12.95 56.98
CA GLU A 429 25.34 11.95 56.15
C GLU A 429 24.68 11.79 54.79
N ALA A 430 23.34 11.86 54.73
CA ALA A 430 22.60 11.80 53.48
C ALA A 430 22.92 13.00 52.57
N LEU A 431 23.03 14.20 53.14
CA LEU A 431 23.48 15.41 52.45
C LEU A 431 24.90 15.21 51.88
N THR A 432 25.85 14.75 52.69
CA THR A 432 27.24 14.50 52.25
C THR A 432 27.30 13.47 51.12
N ARG A 433 26.53 12.38 51.21
CA ARG A 433 26.41 11.39 50.13
C ARG A 433 25.81 11.98 48.86
N ALA A 434 24.83 12.87 48.98
CA ALA A 434 24.21 13.54 47.83
C ALA A 434 25.21 14.51 47.15
N PHE A 435 26.04 15.23 47.90
CA PHE A 435 27.14 16.03 47.35
C PHE A 435 28.16 15.18 46.59
N ALA A 436 28.57 14.05 47.17
CA ALA A 436 29.50 13.12 46.52
C ALA A 436 28.95 12.53 45.21
N LYS A 437 27.62 12.48 45.06
CA LYS A 437 26.91 12.00 43.86
C LYS A 437 26.26 13.12 43.05
N SER A 438 26.66 14.37 43.25
CA SER A 438 26.08 15.54 42.57
C SER A 438 26.20 15.46 41.05
N ASP A 439 27.26 14.82 40.54
CA ASP A 439 27.41 14.54 39.09
C ASP A 439 26.35 13.58 38.54
N ASP A 440 25.86 12.63 39.35
CA ASP A 440 24.77 11.73 38.94
C ASP A 440 23.42 12.46 38.94
N GLU A 441 23.19 13.36 39.92
CA GLU A 441 22.02 14.24 39.91
C GLU A 441 22.02 15.19 38.71
N ARG A 442 23.20 15.69 38.33
CA ARG A 442 23.39 16.50 37.12
C ARG A 442 23.05 15.70 35.87
N LYS A 443 23.58 14.47 35.73
CA LYS A 443 23.25 13.58 34.59
C LYS A 443 21.77 13.25 34.54
N LYS A 444 21.12 13.00 35.70
CA LYS A 444 19.67 12.73 35.77
C LYS A 444 18.88 13.93 35.27
N SER A 445 19.20 15.14 35.73
CA SER A 445 18.56 16.38 35.28
C SER A 445 18.80 16.65 33.80
N GLN A 446 19.98 16.31 33.27
CA GLN A 446 20.30 16.40 31.84
C GLN A 446 19.48 15.43 30.98
N ARG A 447 19.23 14.21 31.45
CA ARG A 447 18.32 13.25 30.77
C ARG A 447 16.88 13.75 30.78
N GLU A 448 16.43 14.28 31.92
CA GLU A 448 15.11 14.90 32.05
C GLU A 448 14.95 16.09 31.09
N ALA A 449 15.98 16.94 30.99
CA ALA A 449 16.00 18.07 30.05
C ALA A 449 15.81 17.62 28.58
N CYS A 450 16.41 16.51 28.15
CA CYS A 450 16.19 15.95 26.81
C CYS A 450 14.73 15.58 26.57
N SER A 451 14.08 14.92 27.52
CA SER A 451 12.67 14.51 27.41
C SER A 451 11.74 15.73 27.38
N VAL A 452 11.93 16.67 28.30
CA VAL A 452 11.10 17.88 28.40
C VAL A 452 11.30 18.79 27.19
N PHE A 453 12.53 18.88 26.65
CA PHE A 453 12.80 19.60 25.42
C PHE A 453 11.94 19.09 24.26
N ALA A 454 11.89 17.78 24.03
CA ALA A 454 11.09 17.23 22.93
C ALA A 454 9.60 17.54 23.10
N GLN A 455 9.09 17.46 24.33
CA GLN A 455 7.70 17.78 24.65
C GLN A 455 7.39 19.26 24.43
N GLU A 456 8.19 20.19 25.00
CA GLU A 456 7.99 21.63 24.82
C GLU A 456 8.17 22.09 23.37
N PHE A 457 9.12 21.48 22.63
CA PHE A 457 9.30 21.75 21.22
C PHE A 457 8.06 21.37 20.42
N ALA A 458 7.49 20.18 20.67
CA ALA A 458 6.26 19.74 20.03
C ALA A 458 5.08 20.67 20.34
N ILE A 459 4.94 21.13 21.59
CA ILE A 459 3.88 22.07 21.99
C ILE A 459 4.00 23.40 21.25
N SER A 460 5.23 23.94 21.21
CA SER A 460 5.51 25.28 20.66
C SER A 460 5.38 25.33 19.14
N ASN A 461 5.73 24.23 18.46
CA ASN A 461 5.70 24.12 17.00
C ASN A 461 4.53 23.26 16.50
N TRP A 462 3.46 23.12 17.31
CA TRP A 462 2.35 22.21 16.99
C TRP A 462 1.65 22.58 15.68
N GLN A 463 1.51 23.88 15.40
CA GLN A 463 0.89 24.37 14.16
C GLN A 463 1.69 23.95 12.93
N ASP A 464 3.03 24.00 13.00
CA ASP A 464 3.91 23.58 11.92
C ASP A 464 3.88 22.05 11.73
N ILE A 465 3.81 21.29 12.83
CA ILE A 465 3.63 19.83 12.80
C ILE A 465 2.29 19.47 12.12
N GLU A 466 1.20 20.17 12.45
CA GLU A 466 -0.10 19.97 11.79
C GLU A 466 -0.07 20.34 10.31
N ALA A 467 0.60 21.44 9.96
CA ALA A 467 0.79 21.85 8.57
C ALA A 467 1.57 20.80 7.78
N LEU A 468 2.68 20.29 8.33
CA LEU A 468 3.47 19.21 7.72
C LEU A 468 2.61 17.96 7.47
N ARG A 469 1.79 17.55 8.45
CA ARG A 469 0.88 16.41 8.29
C ARG A 469 -0.18 16.64 7.22
N LYS A 470 -0.73 17.86 7.13
CA LYS A 470 -1.65 18.24 6.06
C LYS A 470 -0.97 18.15 4.69
N HIS A 471 0.29 18.57 4.57
CA HIS A 471 1.07 18.41 3.33
C HIS A 471 1.29 16.95 2.97
N GLY A 472 1.66 16.09 3.92
CA GLY A 472 1.82 14.66 3.71
C GLY A 472 0.53 13.96 3.28
N ASN A 473 -0.60 14.29 3.90
CA ASN A 473 -1.92 13.79 3.49
C ASN A 473 -2.28 14.25 2.08
N ASN A 474 -2.12 15.54 1.78
CA ASN A 474 -2.38 16.07 0.44
C ASN A 474 -1.52 15.39 -0.63
N LYS A 475 -0.22 15.15 -0.37
CA LYS A 475 0.65 14.39 -1.27
C LYS A 475 0.12 12.97 -1.51
N ARG A 476 -0.28 12.27 -0.44
CA ARG A 476 -0.86 10.92 -0.53
C ARG A 476 -2.16 10.90 -1.35
N ASP A 477 -3.03 11.88 -1.14
CA ASP A 477 -4.28 12.02 -1.88
C ASP A 477 -4.02 12.27 -3.38
N LYS A 478 -3.06 13.16 -3.70
CA LYS A 478 -2.65 13.43 -5.09
C LYS A 478 -2.01 12.22 -5.76
N ALA A 479 -1.17 11.45 -5.06
CA ALA A 479 -0.57 10.24 -5.58
C ALA A 479 -1.62 9.16 -5.88
N THR A 480 -2.60 9.00 -4.99
CA THR A 480 -3.72 8.07 -5.16
C THR A 480 -4.60 8.46 -6.36
N ALA A 481 -4.89 9.76 -6.50
CA ALA A 481 -5.65 10.28 -7.64
C ALA A 481 -4.92 10.08 -8.97
N LEU A 482 -3.60 10.30 -9.02
CA LEU A 482 -2.79 10.07 -10.21
C LEU A 482 -2.81 8.58 -10.62
N ALA A 483 -2.56 7.68 -9.68
CA ALA A 483 -2.57 6.23 -9.96
C ALA A 483 -3.94 5.75 -10.49
N ALA A 484 -5.04 6.30 -9.99
CA ALA A 484 -6.38 5.99 -10.49
C ALA A 484 -6.61 6.51 -11.92
N LEU A 485 -6.08 7.70 -12.24
CA LEU A 485 -6.17 8.31 -13.56
C LEU A 485 -5.32 7.55 -14.60
N GLU A 486 -4.12 7.13 -14.22
CA GLU A 486 -3.23 6.30 -15.04
C GLU A 486 -3.85 4.94 -15.34
N LYS A 487 -4.47 4.28 -14.35
CA LYS A 487 -5.13 2.98 -14.53
C LYS A 487 -6.36 3.01 -15.44
N SER A 488 -7.03 4.16 -15.56
CA SER A 488 -8.28 4.31 -16.30
C SER A 488 -8.12 4.94 -17.69
N SER A 489 -6.89 5.26 -18.08
CA SER A 489 -6.59 5.88 -19.37
C SER A 489 -5.93 4.86 -20.30
N PRO A 490 -6.44 4.65 -21.54
CA PRO A 490 -5.79 3.76 -22.47
C PRO A 490 -4.41 4.28 -22.87
N SER A 491 -3.47 3.37 -23.08
CA SER A 491 -2.04 3.68 -23.34
C SER A 491 -1.86 4.68 -24.48
N ALA A 492 -0.90 5.59 -24.40
CA ALA A 492 -0.51 6.42 -25.54
C ALA A 492 0.33 5.63 -26.57
N ASP A 493 0.89 4.49 -26.16
CA ASP A 493 1.65 3.60 -27.02
C ASP A 493 0.71 2.72 -27.87
N ALA A 494 0.81 2.83 -29.20
CA ALA A 494 0.01 2.02 -30.10
C ALA A 494 0.34 0.52 -29.98
N ARG A 495 1.60 0.16 -29.69
CA ARG A 495 2.01 -1.24 -29.51
C ARG A 495 1.24 -1.89 -28.37
N ALA A 496 1.17 -1.21 -27.23
CA ALA A 496 0.40 -1.66 -26.08
C ALA A 496 -1.08 -1.84 -26.41
N ARG A 497 -1.70 -0.90 -27.15
CA ARG A 497 -3.11 -1.03 -27.56
C ARG A 497 -3.36 -2.18 -28.52
N VAL A 498 -2.47 -2.39 -29.50
CA VAL A 498 -2.55 -3.56 -30.39
C VAL A 498 -2.49 -4.83 -29.56
N ALA A 499 -1.55 -4.92 -28.62
CA ALA A 499 -1.41 -6.09 -27.76
C ALA A 499 -2.66 -6.35 -26.90
N ASP A 500 -3.22 -5.31 -26.28
CA ASP A 500 -4.42 -5.41 -25.44
C ASP A 500 -5.65 -5.83 -26.25
N THR A 501 -5.90 -5.19 -27.40
CA THR A 501 -7.02 -5.53 -28.27
C THR A 501 -6.87 -6.92 -28.87
N PHE A 502 -5.65 -7.30 -29.29
CA PHE A 502 -5.41 -8.62 -29.85
C PHE A 502 -5.63 -9.73 -28.82
N GLU A 503 -5.13 -9.56 -27.60
CA GLU A 503 -5.39 -10.50 -26.49
C GLU A 503 -6.89 -10.62 -26.19
N LEU A 504 -7.60 -9.49 -26.11
CA LEU A 504 -9.05 -9.47 -25.89
C LEU A 504 -9.79 -10.31 -26.94
N LEU A 505 -9.51 -10.04 -28.22
CA LEU A 505 -10.17 -10.73 -29.34
C LEU A 505 -9.79 -12.21 -29.41
N LEU A 506 -8.52 -12.56 -29.14
CA LEU A 506 -8.10 -13.95 -29.05
C LEU A 506 -8.86 -14.70 -27.97
N ARG A 507 -9.04 -14.10 -26.80
CA ARG A 507 -9.81 -14.71 -25.71
C ARG A 507 -11.28 -14.91 -26.08
N ASP A 508 -11.89 -13.94 -26.75
CA ASP A 508 -13.27 -14.05 -27.22
C ASP A 508 -13.45 -15.15 -28.27
N PHE A 509 -12.48 -15.34 -29.17
CA PHE A 509 -12.55 -16.35 -30.23
C PHE A 509 -12.14 -17.76 -29.78
N PHE A 510 -11.18 -17.88 -28.85
CA PHE A 510 -10.51 -19.14 -28.53
C PHE A 510 -10.51 -19.50 -27.04
N GLY A 511 -11.09 -18.67 -26.17
CA GLY A 511 -11.00 -18.83 -24.73
C GLY A 511 -9.55 -18.80 -24.24
N GLU A 512 -9.16 -19.77 -23.42
CA GLU A 512 -7.80 -19.89 -22.88
C GLU A 512 -6.85 -20.71 -23.76
N LYS A 513 -7.31 -21.16 -24.94
CA LYS A 513 -6.51 -22.04 -25.81
C LYS A 513 -5.24 -21.36 -26.33
N TYR A 514 -5.32 -20.08 -26.64
CA TYR A 514 -4.18 -19.26 -27.06
C TYR A 514 -4.00 -18.08 -26.11
N ILE A 515 -2.76 -17.81 -25.75
CA ILE A 515 -2.37 -16.70 -24.87
C ILE A 515 -1.41 -15.82 -25.65
N PHE A 516 -1.61 -14.51 -25.60
CA PHE A 516 -0.71 -13.55 -26.23
C PHE A 516 0.23 -12.95 -25.18
N ASP A 517 1.53 -13.15 -25.36
CA ASP A 517 2.55 -12.55 -24.51
C ASP A 517 2.83 -11.13 -25.00
N LYS A 518 2.36 -10.12 -24.26
CA LYS A 518 2.44 -8.70 -24.67
C LYS A 518 3.85 -8.14 -24.66
N ASP A 519 4.71 -8.68 -23.80
CA ASP A 519 6.09 -8.21 -23.66
C ASP A 519 6.91 -8.68 -24.86
N SER A 520 6.89 -9.99 -25.11
CA SER A 520 7.61 -10.60 -26.25
C SER A 520 6.88 -10.48 -27.60
N PHE A 521 5.60 -10.10 -27.59
CA PHE A 521 4.72 -10.03 -28.76
C PHE A 521 4.53 -11.39 -29.46
N VAL A 522 4.51 -12.48 -28.68
CA VAL A 522 4.46 -13.86 -29.19
C VAL A 522 3.12 -14.53 -28.87
N LEU A 523 2.56 -15.23 -29.87
CA LEU A 523 1.39 -16.09 -29.69
C LEU A 523 1.79 -17.46 -29.12
N LYS A 524 1.19 -17.84 -28.00
CA LYS A 524 1.42 -19.10 -27.27
C LYS A 524 0.16 -19.97 -27.26
N ARG A 525 0.34 -21.29 -27.07
CA ARG A 525 -0.77 -22.23 -26.88
C ARG A 525 -0.86 -22.61 -25.40
N GLY A 526 -1.85 -22.07 -24.70
CA GLY A 526 -1.84 -22.04 -23.23
C GLY A 526 -0.56 -21.37 -22.72
N ALA A 527 0.09 -21.97 -21.72
CA ALA A 527 1.34 -21.45 -21.16
C ALA A 527 2.61 -21.83 -21.98
N HIS A 528 2.48 -22.55 -23.09
CA HIS A 528 3.62 -23.08 -23.84
C HIS A 528 3.83 -22.37 -25.18
N GLU A 529 5.10 -22.12 -25.51
CA GLU A 529 5.48 -21.71 -26.85
C GLU A 529 5.24 -22.83 -27.87
N MET A 530 4.90 -22.44 -29.09
CA MET A 530 4.62 -23.37 -30.17
C MET A 530 5.94 -23.85 -30.79
N ALA A 531 6.47 -24.99 -30.35
CA ALA A 531 7.80 -25.47 -30.74
C ALA A 531 8.06 -25.59 -32.26
N ARG A 532 7.01 -25.77 -33.08
CA ARG A 532 7.11 -25.84 -34.55
C ARG A 532 6.79 -24.50 -35.24
N GLY A 533 6.55 -23.44 -34.47
CA GLY A 533 6.00 -22.17 -34.92
C GLY A 533 4.48 -22.19 -35.10
N PRO A 534 3.80 -21.02 -35.10
CA PRO A 534 2.35 -20.96 -35.28
C PRO A 534 1.91 -21.45 -36.67
N HIS A 535 2.65 -21.14 -37.75
CA HIS A 535 2.30 -21.55 -39.13
C HIS A 535 2.09 -23.07 -39.31
N ARG A 536 2.88 -23.90 -38.61
CA ARG A 536 2.83 -25.37 -38.67
C ARG A 536 1.94 -26.00 -37.61
N THR A 537 1.49 -25.22 -36.64
CA THR A 537 0.71 -25.73 -35.51
C THR A 537 -0.77 -25.34 -35.60
N LEU A 538 -1.07 -24.19 -36.20
CA LEU A 538 -2.43 -23.70 -36.44
C LEU A 538 -3.03 -24.39 -37.68
N SER A 539 -4.31 -24.77 -37.58
CA SER A 539 -5.14 -25.12 -38.73
C SER A 539 -5.45 -23.89 -39.60
N ASP A 540 -5.86 -24.10 -40.85
CA ASP A 540 -6.14 -22.99 -41.76
C ASP A 540 -7.35 -22.13 -41.32
N GLY A 541 -8.32 -22.74 -40.64
CA GLY A 541 -9.42 -22.02 -39.98
C GLY A 541 -8.93 -21.14 -38.81
N GLU A 542 -8.05 -21.68 -37.95
CA GLU A 542 -7.46 -20.92 -36.84
C GLU A 542 -6.58 -19.77 -37.33
N LYS A 543 -5.77 -20.01 -38.37
CA LYS A 543 -4.98 -18.98 -39.03
C LYS A 543 -5.86 -17.83 -39.49
N THR A 544 -6.97 -18.11 -40.17
CA THR A 544 -7.89 -17.08 -40.67
C THR A 544 -8.55 -16.29 -39.53
N ALA A 545 -8.98 -16.97 -38.46
CA ALA A 545 -9.56 -16.30 -37.29
C ALA A 545 -8.54 -15.45 -36.52
N ILE A 546 -7.29 -15.92 -36.38
CA ILE A 546 -6.18 -15.14 -35.80
C ILE A 546 -5.87 -13.92 -36.67
N SER A 547 -5.82 -14.10 -38.00
CA SER A 547 -5.62 -12.99 -38.93
C SER A 547 -6.69 -11.92 -38.78
N PHE A 548 -7.96 -12.33 -38.63
CA PHE A 548 -9.06 -11.41 -38.37
C PHE A 548 -8.87 -10.64 -37.05
N CYS A 549 -8.51 -11.33 -35.96
CA CYS A 549 -8.27 -10.69 -34.67
C CYS A 549 -7.10 -9.68 -34.75
N TYR A 550 -5.99 -10.07 -35.39
CA TYR A 550 -4.82 -9.22 -35.54
C TYR A 550 -5.11 -8.01 -36.42
N PHE A 551 -5.85 -8.20 -37.52
CA PHE A 551 -6.30 -7.10 -38.36
C PHE A 551 -7.12 -6.08 -37.59
N VAL A 552 -8.09 -6.52 -36.79
CA VAL A 552 -8.90 -5.61 -35.97
C VAL A 552 -8.03 -4.89 -34.95
N ALA A 553 -7.07 -5.57 -34.31
CA ALA A 553 -6.14 -4.93 -33.39
C ALA A 553 -5.27 -3.86 -34.08
N CYS A 554 -4.90 -4.10 -35.35
CA CYS A 554 -4.10 -3.15 -36.14
C CYS A 554 -4.80 -1.82 -36.44
N VAL A 555 -6.07 -1.61 -36.08
CA VAL A 555 -6.71 -0.27 -36.16
C VAL A 555 -5.93 0.78 -35.37
N HIS A 556 -5.25 0.38 -34.28
CA HIS A 556 -4.42 1.29 -33.46
C HIS A 556 -3.16 1.76 -34.20
N ARG A 557 -2.68 1.02 -35.22
CA ARG A 557 -1.57 1.45 -36.10
C ARG A 557 -2.01 2.52 -37.10
N LYS A 558 -3.32 2.65 -37.36
CA LYS A 558 -3.87 3.52 -38.40
C LYS A 558 -4.26 4.91 -37.89
N VAL A 559 -4.16 5.15 -36.59
CA VAL A 559 -4.61 6.38 -35.95
C VAL A 559 -3.43 7.16 -35.36
N ALA A 560 -3.49 8.48 -35.47
CA ALA A 560 -2.54 9.39 -34.84
C ALA A 560 -3.13 10.06 -33.59
N THR A 561 -4.46 10.21 -33.52
CA THR A 561 -5.19 10.79 -32.40
C THR A 561 -6.38 9.92 -32.00
N ASN A 562 -6.91 10.09 -30.78
CA ASN A 562 -8.17 9.42 -30.41
C ASN A 562 -9.37 9.84 -31.27
N GLY A 563 -9.36 11.04 -31.86
CA GLY A 563 -10.41 11.48 -32.78
C GLY A 563 -10.47 10.64 -34.07
N ASP A 564 -9.35 10.03 -34.46
CA ASP A 564 -9.23 9.29 -35.71
C ASP A 564 -10.05 7.99 -35.74
N TYR A 565 -10.34 7.39 -34.59
CA TYR A 565 -11.18 6.19 -34.52
C TYR A 565 -12.58 6.42 -35.10
N HIS A 566 -13.09 7.66 -35.07
CA HIS A 566 -14.37 8.01 -35.69
C HIS A 566 -14.33 8.07 -37.21
N ARG A 567 -13.13 8.11 -37.80
CA ARG A 567 -12.88 8.22 -39.24
C ARG A 567 -12.54 6.86 -39.88
N LEU A 568 -12.46 5.80 -39.07
CA LEU A 568 -12.16 4.45 -39.54
C LEU A 568 -13.28 3.90 -40.43
N PHE A 569 -12.88 3.39 -41.59
CA PHE A 569 -13.73 2.66 -42.52
C PHE A 569 -13.11 1.28 -42.76
N LEU A 570 -13.74 0.24 -42.21
CA LEU A 570 -13.22 -1.12 -42.27
C LEU A 570 -13.79 -1.84 -43.50
N VAL A 571 -12.91 -2.39 -44.33
CA VAL A 571 -13.29 -3.21 -45.49
C VAL A 571 -12.86 -4.64 -45.23
N PHE A 572 -13.77 -5.60 -45.39
CA PHE A 572 -13.46 -7.02 -45.24
C PHE A 572 -13.72 -7.75 -46.55
N ASP A 573 -12.68 -8.34 -47.12
CA ASP A 573 -12.73 -9.14 -48.33
C ASP A 573 -12.65 -10.64 -48.00
N ASP A 574 -13.77 -11.35 -48.07
CA ASP A 574 -13.88 -12.75 -47.66
C ASP A 574 -13.23 -13.06 -46.31
N PRO A 575 -13.79 -12.53 -45.20
CA PRO A 575 -13.24 -12.78 -43.87
C PRO A 575 -13.33 -14.26 -43.45
N VAL A 576 -13.99 -15.12 -44.24
CA VAL A 576 -14.07 -16.56 -44.01
C VAL A 576 -13.56 -17.32 -45.23
N THR A 577 -12.70 -18.31 -44.99
CA THR A 577 -12.16 -19.23 -46.01
C THR A 577 -12.18 -20.64 -45.45
N SER A 578 -12.73 -21.60 -46.20
CA SER A 578 -12.73 -23.06 -45.94
C SER A 578 -12.62 -23.48 -44.46
N MET A 579 -13.51 -22.97 -43.61
CA MET A 579 -13.45 -23.12 -42.15
C MET A 579 -14.71 -23.78 -41.57
N SER A 580 -14.62 -24.26 -40.33
CA SER A 580 -15.77 -24.82 -39.61
C SER A 580 -16.83 -23.77 -39.32
N TYR A 581 -18.06 -24.23 -39.07
CA TYR A 581 -19.19 -23.37 -38.75
C TYR A 581 -18.92 -22.46 -37.55
N ASP A 582 -18.20 -22.94 -36.53
CA ASP A 582 -17.93 -22.18 -35.31
C ASP A 582 -17.18 -20.87 -35.62
N PHE A 583 -16.13 -20.91 -36.44
CA PHE A 583 -15.37 -19.70 -36.80
C PHE A 583 -16.18 -18.73 -37.66
N VAL A 584 -17.05 -19.26 -38.53
CA VAL A 584 -17.98 -18.43 -39.31
C VAL A 584 -18.90 -17.61 -38.38
N PHE A 585 -19.47 -18.25 -37.35
CA PHE A 585 -20.32 -17.55 -36.38
C PHE A 585 -19.54 -16.56 -35.52
N CYS A 586 -18.33 -16.90 -35.06
CA CYS A 586 -17.48 -15.98 -34.29
C CYS A 586 -17.16 -14.71 -35.08
N ILE A 587 -16.76 -14.84 -36.36
CA ILE A 587 -16.47 -13.71 -37.22
C ILE A 587 -17.72 -12.87 -37.49
N ALA A 588 -18.86 -13.51 -37.78
CA ALA A 588 -20.12 -12.80 -37.97
C ALA A 588 -20.55 -12.02 -36.70
N GLN A 589 -20.39 -12.61 -35.51
CA GLN A 589 -20.68 -11.94 -34.24
C GLN A 589 -19.72 -10.78 -33.96
N ALA A 590 -18.43 -10.97 -34.23
CA ALA A 590 -17.43 -9.91 -34.08
C ALA A 590 -17.75 -8.73 -35.02
N LEU A 591 -18.03 -8.99 -36.30
CA LEU A 591 -18.46 -7.96 -37.24
C LEU A 591 -19.73 -7.24 -36.78
N LYS A 592 -20.68 -7.95 -36.16
CA LYS A 592 -21.93 -7.38 -35.63
C LYS A 592 -21.69 -6.46 -34.44
N ASN A 593 -20.83 -6.87 -33.52
CA ASN A 593 -20.73 -6.25 -32.20
C ASN A 593 -19.48 -5.39 -32.00
N ILE A 594 -18.53 -5.40 -32.95
CA ILE A 594 -17.33 -4.56 -32.87
C ILE A 594 -17.71 -3.10 -32.66
N ASN A 595 -17.20 -2.53 -31.59
CA ASN A 595 -17.40 -1.14 -31.25
C ASN A 595 -16.11 -0.54 -30.68
N ILE A 596 -15.93 0.75 -30.92
CA ILE A 596 -14.74 1.47 -30.54
C ILE A 596 -15.16 2.69 -29.72
N SER A 597 -14.58 2.86 -28.55
CA SER A 597 -14.85 3.99 -27.67
C SER A 597 -14.27 5.30 -28.23
N ASN A 598 -14.77 6.46 -27.78
CA ASN A 598 -14.16 7.76 -28.13
C ASN A 598 -12.69 7.88 -27.65
N ARG A 599 -12.25 6.96 -26.78
CA ARG A 599 -10.87 6.85 -26.29
C ARG A 599 -10.05 5.81 -27.06
N GLY A 600 -10.65 5.11 -28.02
CA GLY A 600 -9.99 4.10 -28.83
C GLY A 600 -9.95 2.70 -28.21
N GLU A 601 -10.83 2.38 -27.26
CA GLU A 601 -10.94 1.02 -26.71
C GLU A 601 -11.83 0.18 -27.63
N VAL A 602 -11.34 -0.96 -28.10
CA VAL A 602 -12.09 -1.89 -28.95
C VAL A 602 -12.82 -2.91 -28.07
N SER A 603 -14.08 -3.19 -28.38
CA SER A 603 -14.88 -4.21 -27.68
C SER A 603 -15.81 -4.96 -28.64
N LEU A 604 -16.16 -6.19 -28.27
CA LEU A 604 -17.23 -6.98 -28.90
C LEU A 604 -18.48 -7.08 -28.01
N ASN A 605 -18.54 -6.35 -26.89
CA ASN A 605 -19.70 -6.39 -26.00
C ASN A 605 -20.88 -5.60 -26.61
N PRO A 606 -22.01 -6.27 -26.93
CA PRO A 606 -23.16 -5.60 -27.54
C PRO A 606 -23.81 -4.55 -26.63
N GLY A 607 -23.68 -4.67 -25.30
CA GLY A 607 -24.23 -3.72 -24.34
C GLY A 607 -23.51 -2.37 -24.30
N LEU A 608 -22.28 -2.30 -24.84
CA LEU A 608 -21.52 -1.06 -24.91
C LEU A 608 -21.86 -0.21 -26.13
N VAL A 609 -22.55 -0.77 -27.13
CA VAL A 609 -22.93 -0.08 -28.37
C VAL A 609 -24.00 0.99 -28.09
N ASN A 610 -23.58 2.10 -27.50
CA ASN A 610 -24.35 3.31 -27.32
C ASN A 610 -23.68 4.41 -28.15
N GLY A 611 -24.44 5.04 -29.05
CA GLY A 611 -23.87 5.98 -30.04
C GLY A 611 -23.13 7.19 -29.46
N SER A 612 -23.11 7.39 -28.14
CA SER A 612 -22.44 8.47 -27.44
C SER A 612 -21.02 8.15 -26.95
N SER A 613 -20.73 6.90 -26.54
CA SER A 613 -19.44 6.54 -25.94
C SER A 613 -18.68 5.47 -26.71
N HIS A 614 -19.36 4.50 -27.29
CA HIS A 614 -18.77 3.47 -28.16
C HIS A 614 -19.58 3.33 -29.43
N ARG A 615 -18.90 3.53 -30.57
CA ARG A 615 -19.54 3.49 -31.87
C ARG A 615 -19.07 2.27 -32.65
N ARG A 616 -20.01 1.64 -33.35
CA ARG A 616 -19.70 0.65 -34.37
C ARG A 616 -19.12 1.36 -35.62
N PRO A 617 -17.92 0.99 -36.10
CA PRO A 617 -17.28 1.66 -37.23
C PRO A 617 -18.08 1.49 -38.53
N ASP A 618 -17.78 2.33 -39.53
CA ASP A 618 -18.31 2.14 -40.87
C ASP A 618 -17.66 0.89 -41.48
N LEU A 619 -18.46 0.02 -42.09
CA LEU A 619 -18.09 -1.35 -42.46
C LEU A 619 -18.58 -1.68 -43.87
N LEU A 620 -17.68 -2.21 -44.70
CA LEU A 620 -18.03 -2.85 -45.97
C LEU A 620 -17.52 -4.29 -45.97
N VAL A 621 -18.43 -5.25 -45.94
CA VAL A 621 -18.08 -6.68 -46.02
C VAL A 621 -18.40 -7.17 -47.43
N LEU A 622 -17.42 -7.73 -48.12
CA LEU A 622 -17.60 -8.38 -49.40
C LEU A 622 -17.35 -9.87 -49.24
N THR A 623 -18.22 -10.71 -49.81
CA THR A 623 -18.01 -12.15 -49.76
C THR A 623 -18.51 -12.91 -50.97
N HIS A 624 -17.82 -13.99 -51.33
CA HIS A 624 -18.29 -15.00 -52.28
C HIS A 624 -19.00 -16.18 -51.61
N SER A 625 -18.89 -16.31 -50.28
CA SER A 625 -19.53 -17.39 -49.54
C SER A 625 -21.01 -17.07 -49.34
N SER A 626 -21.88 -17.76 -50.08
CA SER A 626 -23.34 -17.65 -49.91
C SER A 626 -23.76 -18.04 -48.49
N TYR A 627 -23.09 -19.03 -47.89
CA TYR A 627 -23.31 -19.40 -46.48
C TYR A 627 -23.01 -18.23 -45.54
N PHE A 628 -21.84 -17.61 -45.65
CA PHE A 628 -21.46 -16.47 -44.79
C PHE A 628 -22.36 -15.26 -45.01
N PHE A 629 -22.68 -14.95 -46.27
CA PHE A 629 -23.63 -13.89 -46.59
C PHE A 629 -24.97 -14.12 -45.89
N ASN A 630 -25.52 -15.34 -45.98
CA ASN A 630 -26.79 -15.68 -45.35
C ASN A 630 -26.71 -15.62 -43.83
N VAL A 631 -25.60 -16.07 -43.21
CA VAL A 631 -25.36 -15.93 -41.77
C VAL A 631 -25.36 -14.46 -41.38
N CYS A 632 -24.63 -13.61 -42.11
CA CYS A 632 -24.57 -12.17 -41.84
C CYS A 632 -25.93 -11.48 -41.99
N ALA A 633 -26.66 -11.76 -43.07
CA ALA A 633 -27.98 -11.20 -43.33
C ALA A 633 -29.01 -11.66 -42.28
N THR A 634 -29.07 -12.96 -41.99
CA THR A 634 -30.06 -13.55 -41.07
C THR A 634 -29.82 -13.09 -39.63
N ASN A 635 -28.55 -12.96 -39.22
CA ASN A 635 -28.18 -12.53 -37.86
C ASN A 635 -28.13 -11.00 -37.70
N LYS A 636 -28.57 -10.22 -38.70
CA LYS A 636 -28.57 -8.75 -38.67
C LYS A 636 -27.19 -8.18 -38.36
N VAL A 637 -26.15 -8.74 -38.98
CA VAL A 637 -24.81 -8.12 -39.00
C VAL A 637 -24.91 -6.77 -39.70
N VAL A 638 -25.70 -6.68 -40.76
CA VAL A 638 -26.09 -5.43 -41.42
C VAL A 638 -27.61 -5.23 -41.34
N ALA A 639 -28.09 -4.01 -41.61
CA ALA A 639 -29.52 -3.75 -41.73
C ALA A 639 -30.12 -4.47 -42.95
N ASP A 640 -31.44 -4.71 -42.95
CA ASP A 640 -32.12 -5.49 -43.99
C ASP A 640 -32.05 -4.89 -45.39
N ASP A 641 -31.94 -3.57 -45.48
CA ASP A 641 -31.78 -2.86 -46.75
C ASP A 641 -30.31 -2.70 -47.17
N ALA A 642 -29.36 -3.10 -46.33
CA ALA A 642 -27.92 -2.90 -46.50
C ALA A 642 -27.16 -4.12 -47.04
N ALA A 643 -27.88 -5.07 -47.63
CA ALA A 643 -27.32 -6.23 -48.31
C ALA A 643 -27.47 -6.07 -49.83
N PHE A 644 -26.40 -6.40 -50.57
CA PHE A 644 -26.29 -6.15 -52.01
C PHE A 644 -25.68 -7.35 -52.73
N ALA A 645 -25.91 -7.42 -54.04
CA ALA A 645 -25.24 -8.33 -54.98
C ALA A 645 -24.43 -7.50 -55.99
N LEU A 646 -23.16 -7.85 -56.18
CA LEU A 646 -22.33 -7.39 -57.30
C LEU A 646 -22.34 -8.46 -58.38
N TYR A 647 -22.67 -8.08 -59.62
CA TYR A 647 -22.69 -8.97 -60.78
C TYR A 647 -22.36 -8.20 -62.07
N SER A 648 -21.90 -8.93 -63.09
CA SER A 648 -21.64 -8.39 -64.42
C SER A 648 -22.79 -8.74 -65.38
N GLU A 649 -23.22 -7.77 -66.19
CA GLU A 649 -24.21 -7.96 -67.25
C GLU A 649 -23.68 -7.31 -68.53
N LYS A 650 -23.31 -8.14 -69.52
CA LYS A 650 -22.73 -7.71 -70.80
C LYS A 650 -21.52 -6.77 -70.63
N GLY A 651 -20.64 -7.07 -69.67
CA GLY A 651 -19.42 -6.28 -69.38
C GLY A 651 -19.64 -5.08 -68.45
N VAL A 652 -20.88 -4.71 -68.14
CA VAL A 652 -21.18 -3.64 -67.17
C VAL A 652 -21.46 -4.26 -65.80
N HIS A 653 -20.68 -3.86 -64.80
CA HIS A 653 -20.86 -4.29 -63.42
C HIS A 653 -21.96 -3.46 -62.76
N LYS A 654 -22.84 -4.15 -62.06
CA LYS A 654 -23.98 -3.55 -61.35
C LYS A 654 -23.98 -4.03 -59.91
N ILE A 655 -24.40 -3.13 -59.02
CA ILE A 655 -24.70 -3.43 -57.62
C ILE A 655 -26.20 -3.24 -57.43
N SER A 656 -26.88 -4.26 -56.92
CA SER A 656 -28.31 -4.20 -56.63
C SER A 656 -28.64 -4.77 -55.26
N ARG A 657 -29.73 -4.30 -54.64
CA ARG A 657 -30.16 -4.79 -53.32
C ARG A 657 -30.49 -6.27 -53.35
N LEU A 658 -30.04 -6.99 -52.34
CA LEU A 658 -30.21 -8.43 -52.18
C LEU A 658 -30.85 -8.75 -50.83
N ASN A 659 -32.18 -8.67 -50.79
CA ASN A 659 -32.96 -8.91 -49.57
C ASN A 659 -33.43 -10.38 -49.45
N LYS A 660 -32.80 -11.29 -50.19
CA LYS A 660 -33.23 -12.69 -50.29
C LYS A 660 -32.08 -13.61 -49.91
N TYR A 661 -32.44 -14.73 -49.27
CA TYR A 661 -31.53 -15.83 -49.03
C TYR A 661 -30.87 -16.27 -50.33
N VAL A 662 -29.55 -16.31 -50.35
CA VAL A 662 -28.76 -16.82 -51.47
C VAL A 662 -28.71 -18.33 -51.36
N SER A 663 -29.57 -19.02 -52.10
CA SER A 663 -29.62 -20.49 -52.07
C SER A 663 -28.49 -21.07 -52.91
N PRO A 664 -27.53 -21.83 -52.30
CA PRO A 664 -26.42 -22.44 -53.04
C PRO A 664 -26.90 -23.34 -54.17
N PHE A 665 -27.97 -24.12 -53.91
CA PHE A 665 -28.60 -24.97 -54.92
C PHE A 665 -29.11 -24.15 -56.12
N HIS A 666 -29.85 -23.07 -55.88
CA HIS A 666 -30.33 -22.22 -56.97
C HIS A 666 -29.19 -21.54 -57.73
N GLU A 667 -28.09 -21.21 -57.03
CA GLU A 667 -26.93 -20.62 -57.66
C GLU A 667 -26.22 -21.57 -58.62
N GLN A 668 -26.00 -22.80 -58.17
CA GLN A 668 -25.41 -23.88 -58.95
C GLN A 668 -26.33 -24.30 -60.09
N LEU A 669 -27.64 -24.40 -59.84
CA LEU A 669 -28.60 -24.73 -60.89
C LEU A 669 -28.70 -23.63 -61.95
N LYS A 670 -28.62 -22.35 -61.55
CA LYS A 670 -28.54 -21.24 -62.49
C LYS A 670 -27.26 -21.31 -63.34
N ASP A 671 -26.13 -21.66 -62.71
CA ASP A 671 -24.85 -21.85 -63.38
C ASP A 671 -24.95 -22.91 -64.49
N ILE A 672 -25.49 -24.08 -64.14
CA ILE A 672 -25.80 -25.20 -65.05
C ILE A 672 -26.72 -24.75 -66.18
N TYR A 673 -27.79 -24.02 -65.87
CA TYR A 673 -28.74 -23.54 -66.86
C TYR A 673 -28.09 -22.59 -67.87
N GLU A 674 -27.26 -21.65 -67.41
CA GLU A 674 -26.57 -20.69 -68.28
C GLU A 674 -25.55 -21.39 -69.19
N VAL A 675 -24.80 -22.38 -68.68
CA VAL A 675 -23.86 -23.18 -69.50
C VAL A 675 -24.60 -24.00 -70.55
N ALA A 676 -25.66 -24.70 -70.17
CA ALA A 676 -26.50 -25.43 -71.11
C ALA A 676 -27.16 -24.51 -72.16
N SER A 677 -27.38 -23.23 -71.81
CA SER A 677 -27.93 -22.21 -72.70
C SER A 677 -26.87 -21.47 -73.53
N GLY A 678 -25.60 -21.90 -73.50
CA GLY A 678 -24.54 -21.39 -74.37
C GLY A 678 -23.46 -20.54 -73.70
N ARG A 679 -23.49 -20.33 -72.37
CA ARG A 679 -22.33 -19.77 -71.65
C ARG A 679 -21.18 -20.79 -71.67
N ASP A 680 -19.94 -20.32 -71.78
CA ASP A 680 -18.80 -21.22 -71.66
C ASP A 680 -18.66 -21.73 -70.22
N PRO A 681 -18.38 -23.04 -70.04
CA PRO A 681 -18.18 -23.62 -68.72
C PRO A 681 -16.89 -23.10 -68.09
N ASP A 682 -16.88 -23.01 -66.77
CA ASP A 682 -15.74 -22.59 -65.98
C ASP A 682 -15.29 -23.69 -64.99
N HIS A 683 -14.28 -23.38 -64.18
CA HIS A 683 -13.70 -24.32 -63.21
C HIS A 683 -14.70 -24.79 -62.13
N THR A 684 -15.84 -24.11 -61.95
CA THR A 684 -16.86 -24.45 -60.95
C THR A 684 -18.00 -25.30 -61.51
N THR A 685 -18.19 -25.29 -62.83
CA THR A 685 -19.33 -25.94 -63.51
C THR A 685 -19.44 -27.44 -63.17
N ALA A 686 -18.31 -28.15 -63.12
CA ALA A 686 -18.25 -29.56 -62.75
C ALA A 686 -18.82 -29.82 -61.34
N ASN A 687 -18.39 -29.02 -60.37
CA ASN A 687 -18.84 -29.13 -58.98
C ASN A 687 -20.31 -28.72 -58.82
N ALA A 688 -20.77 -27.74 -59.61
CA ALA A 688 -22.18 -27.34 -59.64
C ALA A 688 -23.07 -28.49 -60.09
N VAL A 689 -22.72 -29.16 -61.20
CA VAL A 689 -23.42 -30.36 -61.71
C VAL A 689 -23.54 -31.42 -60.63
N ARG A 690 -22.40 -31.80 -60.01
CA ARG A 690 -22.36 -32.79 -58.93
C ARG A 690 -23.26 -32.39 -57.76
N SER A 691 -23.10 -31.17 -57.26
CA SER A 691 -23.82 -30.68 -56.07
C SER A 691 -25.33 -30.67 -56.29
N VAL A 692 -25.77 -30.26 -57.48
CA VAL A 692 -27.19 -30.23 -57.85
C VAL A 692 -27.76 -31.64 -57.97
N LEU A 693 -27.07 -32.57 -58.63
CA LEU A 693 -27.51 -33.97 -58.73
C LEU A 693 -27.57 -34.64 -57.36
N GLU A 694 -26.56 -34.44 -56.51
CA GLU A 694 -26.55 -34.97 -55.15
C GLU A 694 -27.70 -34.39 -54.31
N ALA A 695 -27.96 -33.09 -54.40
CA ALA A 695 -29.05 -32.44 -53.68
C ALA A 695 -30.42 -32.99 -54.11
N VAL A 696 -30.63 -33.16 -55.41
CA VAL A 696 -31.87 -33.73 -55.95
C VAL A 696 -32.04 -35.18 -55.54
N GLY A 697 -30.98 -35.98 -55.63
CA GLY A 697 -30.98 -37.37 -55.18
C GLY A 697 -31.33 -37.49 -53.71
N ARG A 698 -30.64 -36.75 -52.83
CA ARG A 698 -30.90 -36.77 -51.37
C ARG A 698 -32.32 -36.34 -51.02
N PHE A 699 -32.87 -35.35 -51.74
CA PHE A 699 -34.20 -34.83 -51.44
C PHE A 699 -35.32 -35.70 -52.02
N CYS A 700 -35.19 -36.12 -53.27
CA CYS A 700 -36.26 -36.77 -54.02
C CYS A 700 -36.23 -38.30 -53.87
N ARG A 701 -35.03 -38.89 -53.73
CA ARG A 701 -34.80 -40.34 -53.62
C ARG A 701 -33.78 -40.66 -52.53
N PRO A 702 -34.09 -40.36 -51.25
CA PRO A 702 -33.21 -40.66 -50.13
C PRO A 702 -32.87 -42.16 -50.03
N ASP A 703 -33.76 -43.03 -50.54
CA ASP A 703 -33.57 -44.48 -50.64
C ASP A 703 -32.50 -44.90 -51.68
N LYS A 704 -32.03 -43.97 -52.53
CA LYS A 704 -31.01 -44.17 -53.57
C LYS A 704 -29.87 -43.15 -53.50
N SER A 705 -29.78 -42.39 -52.41
CA SER A 705 -28.82 -41.28 -52.28
C SER A 705 -27.60 -41.59 -51.40
N GLU A 706 -27.34 -42.86 -51.09
CA GLU A 706 -26.14 -43.27 -50.33
C GLU A 706 -24.85 -42.82 -51.02
N SER A 707 -24.85 -42.80 -52.36
CA SER A 707 -23.82 -42.20 -53.19
C SER A 707 -24.43 -41.59 -54.45
N LEU A 708 -23.74 -40.64 -55.09
CA LEU A 708 -24.15 -40.11 -56.39
C LEU A 708 -24.24 -41.22 -57.45
N THR A 709 -23.33 -42.19 -57.40
CA THR A 709 -23.31 -43.35 -58.32
C THR A 709 -24.59 -44.16 -58.22
N SER A 710 -25.07 -44.44 -56.99
CA SER A 710 -26.31 -45.17 -56.75
C SER A 710 -27.51 -44.44 -57.33
N PHE A 711 -27.55 -43.11 -57.15
CA PHE A 711 -28.64 -42.29 -57.69
C PHE A 711 -28.64 -42.29 -59.22
N VAL A 712 -27.49 -42.17 -59.87
CA VAL A 712 -27.42 -42.25 -61.33
C VAL A 712 -27.81 -43.63 -61.85
N GLN A 713 -27.30 -44.72 -61.25
CA GLN A 713 -27.67 -46.06 -61.71
C GLN A 713 -29.19 -46.23 -61.71
N HIS A 714 -29.87 -45.68 -60.71
CA HIS A 714 -31.31 -45.62 -60.65
C HIS A 714 -31.93 -44.74 -61.78
N LEU A 715 -31.40 -43.55 -62.04
CA LEU A 715 -31.82 -42.70 -63.15
C LEU A 715 -31.73 -43.43 -64.51
N ALA A 716 -30.67 -44.21 -64.72
CA ALA A 716 -30.47 -44.94 -65.97
C ALA A 716 -31.40 -46.15 -66.08
N SER A 717 -31.58 -46.92 -65.00
CA SER A 717 -32.34 -48.18 -65.05
C SER A 717 -33.85 -47.99 -65.00
N GLU A 718 -34.35 -47.10 -64.15
CA GLU A 718 -35.79 -46.93 -63.91
C GLU A 718 -36.36 -45.72 -64.66
N ASP A 719 -35.57 -44.67 -64.81
CA ASP A 719 -36.05 -43.40 -65.37
C ASP A 719 -35.67 -43.19 -66.83
N GLY A 720 -34.82 -44.05 -67.40
CA GLY A 720 -34.30 -43.94 -68.76
C GLY A 720 -33.38 -42.73 -69.00
N ILE A 721 -32.96 -42.02 -67.95
CA ILE A 721 -32.09 -40.85 -68.03
C ILE A 721 -30.64 -41.32 -67.91
N THR A 722 -29.91 -41.29 -69.01
CA THR A 722 -28.48 -41.62 -68.99
C THR A 722 -27.68 -40.35 -68.75
N VAL A 723 -27.09 -40.20 -67.57
CA VAL A 723 -26.12 -39.14 -67.28
C VAL A 723 -24.73 -39.69 -67.63
N LYS A 724 -24.29 -39.53 -68.88
CA LYS A 724 -22.98 -40.04 -69.36
C LYS A 724 -21.81 -39.23 -68.83
N SER A 725 -22.08 -38.02 -68.34
CA SER A 725 -21.08 -37.06 -67.89
C SER A 725 -20.52 -37.28 -66.48
N ILE A 726 -20.77 -38.42 -65.83
CA ILE A 726 -20.38 -38.69 -64.42
C ILE A 726 -18.88 -38.78 -64.21
N LEU A 727 -18.10 -38.99 -65.27
CA LEU A 727 -16.63 -38.94 -65.19
C LEU A 727 -16.11 -37.57 -64.70
N ILE A 728 -16.96 -36.54 -64.69
CA ILE A 728 -16.70 -35.23 -64.09
C ILE A 728 -16.61 -35.28 -62.54
N ASN A 729 -17.10 -36.34 -61.90
CA ASN A 729 -17.00 -36.53 -60.45
C ASN A 729 -15.53 -36.59 -59.96
N SER A 730 -14.62 -37.14 -60.78
CA SER A 730 -13.19 -37.16 -60.51
C SER A 730 -12.59 -35.75 -60.42
N LEU A 731 -13.12 -34.81 -61.21
CA LEU A 731 -12.62 -33.43 -61.33
C LEU A 731 -13.17 -32.48 -60.26
N CYS A 732 -14.11 -32.93 -59.43
CA CYS A 732 -14.68 -32.14 -58.33
C CYS A 732 -13.73 -32.01 -57.13
N HIS A 733 -12.68 -32.85 -57.05
CA HIS A 733 -11.74 -32.93 -55.91
C HIS A 733 -10.27 -32.68 -56.29
N GLY A 734 -10.00 -32.28 -57.54
CA GLY A 734 -8.66 -32.28 -58.11
C GLY A 734 -8.20 -33.70 -58.43
N THR A 735 -7.84 -33.97 -59.68
CA THR A 735 -7.38 -35.30 -60.13
C THR A 735 -5.86 -35.40 -60.14
N TYR A 736 -5.34 -36.63 -60.15
CA TYR A 736 -3.95 -36.92 -60.51
C TYR A 736 -3.64 -36.68 -62.01
N TYR A 737 -4.65 -36.41 -62.83
CA TYR A 737 -4.54 -36.18 -64.26
C TYR A 737 -4.53 -34.67 -64.57
N ASP A 738 -3.61 -34.23 -65.43
CA ASP A 738 -3.49 -32.84 -65.91
C ASP A 738 -4.50 -32.47 -67.02
N GLU A 739 -5.25 -33.46 -67.53
CA GLU A 739 -6.22 -33.26 -68.62
C GLU A 739 -7.54 -32.68 -68.09
N LYS A 740 -7.99 -31.58 -68.70
CA LYS A 740 -9.29 -30.95 -68.43
C LYS A 740 -10.35 -31.54 -69.36
N PRO A 741 -11.60 -31.75 -68.89
CA PRO A 741 -12.70 -32.17 -69.76
C PRO A 741 -12.94 -31.10 -70.83
N LEU A 742 -13.33 -31.53 -72.03
CA LEU A 742 -13.63 -30.60 -73.10
C LEU A 742 -14.82 -29.72 -72.69
N PRO A 743 -14.85 -28.42 -73.07
CA PRO A 743 -15.99 -27.56 -72.79
C PRO A 743 -17.34 -28.13 -73.24
N ASP A 744 -17.33 -28.90 -74.34
CA ASP A 744 -18.53 -29.56 -74.87
C ASP A 744 -19.03 -30.68 -73.93
N ASP A 745 -18.14 -31.42 -73.27
CA ASP A 745 -18.51 -32.44 -72.28
C ASP A 745 -19.18 -31.80 -71.05
N LEU A 746 -18.68 -30.65 -70.60
CA LEU A 746 -19.29 -29.89 -69.49
C LEU A 746 -20.65 -29.31 -69.87
N LYS A 747 -20.81 -28.83 -71.12
CA LYS A 747 -22.11 -28.38 -71.66
C LYS A 747 -23.10 -29.54 -71.75
N GLN A 748 -22.65 -30.72 -72.19
CA GLN A 748 -23.46 -31.92 -72.20
C GLN A 748 -23.87 -32.33 -70.78
N ALA A 749 -22.94 -32.31 -69.81
CA ALA A 749 -23.22 -32.61 -68.41
C ALA A 749 -24.30 -31.71 -67.80
N CYS A 750 -24.24 -30.42 -68.13
CA CYS A 750 -25.24 -29.47 -67.70
C CYS A 750 -26.61 -29.81 -68.30
N THR A 751 -26.66 -30.13 -69.59
CA THR A 751 -27.90 -30.53 -70.29
C THR A 751 -28.51 -31.79 -69.69
N GLU A 752 -27.70 -32.83 -69.45
CA GLU A 752 -28.13 -34.07 -68.81
C GLU A 752 -28.66 -33.82 -67.38
N THR A 753 -28.00 -32.93 -66.63
CA THR A 753 -28.45 -32.53 -65.29
C THR A 753 -29.80 -31.83 -65.34
N LEU A 754 -30.04 -30.93 -66.30
CA LEU A 754 -31.33 -30.25 -66.46
C LEU A 754 -32.48 -31.23 -66.74
N LEU A 755 -32.24 -32.34 -67.47
CA LEU A 755 -33.24 -33.40 -67.66
C LEU A 755 -33.65 -34.05 -66.33
N VAL A 756 -32.67 -34.29 -65.44
CA VAL A 756 -32.94 -34.83 -64.09
C VAL A 756 -33.79 -33.83 -63.28
N ILE A 757 -33.45 -32.54 -63.34
CA ILE A 757 -34.22 -31.49 -62.65
C ILE A 757 -35.62 -31.35 -63.23
N GLU A 758 -35.79 -31.45 -64.54
CA GLU A 758 -37.11 -31.39 -65.18
C GLU A 758 -38.01 -32.55 -64.70
N LYS A 759 -37.45 -33.73 -64.50
CA LYS A 759 -38.19 -34.88 -63.96
C LYS A 759 -38.54 -34.73 -62.47
N TYR A 760 -37.57 -34.36 -61.64
CA TYR A 760 -37.72 -34.45 -60.18
C TYR A 760 -38.07 -33.13 -59.49
N ALA A 761 -37.77 -32.01 -60.12
CA ALA A 761 -37.85 -30.69 -59.51
C ALA A 761 -38.16 -29.58 -60.54
N ALA A 762 -39.08 -29.83 -61.48
CA ALA A 762 -39.43 -28.92 -62.58
C ALA A 762 -39.68 -27.46 -62.13
N GLY A 763 -40.35 -27.28 -60.99
CA GLY A 763 -40.60 -25.95 -60.43
C GLY A 763 -39.34 -25.13 -60.15
N GLN A 764 -38.20 -25.76 -59.87
CA GLN A 764 -36.91 -25.08 -59.70
C GLN A 764 -36.40 -24.48 -61.01
N LEU A 765 -36.63 -25.16 -62.15
CA LEU A 765 -36.32 -24.62 -63.48
C LEU A 765 -37.24 -23.46 -63.82
N GLU A 766 -38.53 -23.56 -63.51
CA GLU A 766 -39.47 -22.47 -63.74
C GLU A 766 -39.14 -21.22 -62.92
N VAL A 767 -38.58 -21.36 -61.72
CA VAL A 767 -38.05 -20.22 -60.95
C VAL A 767 -36.86 -19.57 -61.65
N ILE A 768 -35.99 -20.33 -62.31
CA ILE A 768 -34.83 -19.81 -63.06
C ILE A 768 -35.29 -19.14 -64.37
N LYS A 769 -36.17 -19.81 -65.14
CA LYS A 769 -36.75 -19.28 -66.38
C LYS A 769 -37.64 -18.05 -66.12
N GLY A 770 -38.48 -18.08 -65.08
CA GLY A 770 -39.35 -16.97 -64.69
C GLY A 770 -38.59 -15.74 -64.18
N LYS A 771 -37.37 -15.91 -63.64
CA LYS A 771 -36.45 -14.80 -63.36
C LYS A 771 -35.89 -14.15 -64.64
N ALA A 772 -35.84 -14.86 -65.77
CA ALA A 772 -35.54 -14.26 -67.06
C ALA A 772 -36.72 -13.43 -67.60
N ALA A 773 -37.97 -13.87 -67.36
CA ALA A 773 -39.17 -13.16 -67.80
C ALA A 773 -39.48 -11.89 -66.98
N LYS A 774 -39.19 -11.86 -65.67
CA LYS A 774 -39.37 -10.66 -64.82
C LYS A 774 -38.31 -9.57 -65.03
N LYS A 775 -37.29 -9.79 -65.87
CA LYS A 775 -36.22 -8.81 -66.16
C LYS A 775 -36.61 -7.68 -67.14
N TRP A 776 -37.86 -7.64 -67.63
CA TRP A 776 -38.34 -6.60 -68.56
C TRP A 776 -39.43 -5.68 -67.98
N ALA A 777 -39.79 -5.85 -66.70
CA ALA A 777 -40.77 -4.98 -66.05
C ALA A 777 -40.45 -4.82 -64.55
N THR A 778 -39.54 -3.89 -64.24
CA THR A 778 -39.49 -2.91 -63.13
C THR A 778 -38.06 -2.47 -62.88
#